data_AF-A0A2V1AX00-F1
#
_entry.id   AF-A0A2V1AX00-F1
#
_cell.length_a   1.000
_cell.length_b   1.000
_cell.length_c   1.000
_cell.angle_alpha   90.00
_cell.angle_beta   90.00
_cell.angle_gamma   90.00
#
_symmetry.space_group_name_H-M   'P 1'
#
loop_
_entity.id
_entity.type
_entity.pdbx_description
1 polymer ?
#
loop_
_entity_poly.entity_id
_entity_poly.type
_entity_poly.pdbx_seq_one_letter_code
_entity_poly.pdbx_strand_id
1 'polypeptide(L)'
;MVLAQEKTKRSVWSLVSLLFLVTVFVSFAVLSERFPTLLSSSRVSPVEYTQLKLSAEEKDDLKRLGLTPKNPVEVKNPLTGEKRTIHGRFLHLTDFHPDPYYKPGSSIEDKCHGGKGEASKYGDAILGCDAPLDLVFDTIDWVESNLKDKIDFIVWTGDNVRHDNDREYPRFETDIFESNEKISRIMYEKFDILPIPSLGNNDVYPHNLFAEGPTLQTREFYKIWRPYVPQPQLHLFNKGAYFFQEVIPGQLAVLSINTLYLYKSNPLVDSCDKKKDPGYKIFKWLGYVLKEMRRRNMKVWLTGHVPPTPKNYDISCLRKYIMWAHEYRDVIIGGLYGHMNIDHFVPLDSKMAYESFESKFKEIMRQDDFKTFEEDDEGEDVTLEKLYEAFNSSIQHDSIKEAPGVFDFSKDIHVEAGVPKGKVDYMNTFRETMYADIKRSKKCGKLSERYSVAHVSASVVPTFNPGLRVWEYNITDLHNIKMNDFGTWDSFFSSVDYLLEKDDGADYHDSFATFNDKVDAFKKDKTIPPKMPKDLPLGPAYDKQLFTPERYVQYFLDLEGINEGKKKFEYELEYSTDNDAYNMKDLTVNEWLHLGRRLGAPVRQKRKGADEKEVNSPKSGKKLDALWKQFLKHTFIDSNYENLGYGFE
;
A
#
# COMPACT_ATOMS: atom_id res chain seq x y z
N MET A 1 92.10 7.36 21.82
CA MET A 1 91.68 8.22 20.68
C MET A 1 90.90 7.34 19.70
N VAL A 2 89.72 6.89 20.12
CA VAL A 2 88.38 7.47 19.86
C VAL A 2 87.86 7.04 18.47
N LEU A 3 87.60 5.74 18.35
CA LEU A 3 86.69 5.10 17.39
C LEU A 3 85.80 4.10 18.15
N ALA A 4 85.29 4.52 19.31
CA ALA A 4 84.43 3.71 20.17
C ALA A 4 83.32 4.51 20.87
N GLN A 5 82.87 5.62 20.27
CA GLN A 5 81.92 6.54 20.94
C GLN A 5 80.72 7.00 20.09
N GLU A 6 80.43 6.37 18.94
CA GLU A 6 79.31 6.81 18.09
C GLU A 6 78.31 5.71 17.68
N LYS A 7 78.43 4.48 18.20
CA LYS A 7 77.44 3.41 17.97
C LYS A 7 76.42 3.21 19.09
N THR A 8 76.58 3.87 20.23
CA THR A 8 75.67 3.75 21.39
C THR A 8 74.63 4.87 21.49
N LYS A 9 74.66 5.90 20.63
CA LYS A 9 73.66 7.00 20.64
C LYS A 9 72.52 6.84 19.64
N ARG A 10 72.67 6.06 18.56
CA ARG A 10 71.57 5.80 17.59
C ARG A 10 70.61 4.68 18.01
N SER A 11 71.03 3.77 18.89
CA SER A 11 70.16 2.69 19.38
C SER A 11 69.18 3.15 20.47
N VAL A 12 69.51 4.19 21.24
CA VAL A 12 68.68 4.65 22.37
C VAL A 12 67.52 5.50 21.88
N TRP A 13 67.70 6.30 20.83
CA TRP A 13 66.63 7.12 20.26
C TRP A 13 65.58 6.30 19.51
N SER A 14 65.96 5.15 18.95
CA SER A 14 65.01 4.22 18.30
C SER A 14 64.14 3.48 19.33
N LEU A 15 64.72 3.04 20.46
CA LEU A 15 63.98 2.38 21.53
C LEU A 15 63.08 3.33 22.32
N VAL A 16 63.53 4.56 22.59
CA VAL A 16 62.69 5.57 23.28
C VAL A 16 61.52 6.01 22.41
N SER A 17 61.70 6.12 21.09
CA SER A 17 60.61 6.48 20.17
C SER A 17 59.60 5.34 20.00
N LEU A 18 60.07 4.08 19.99
CA LEU A 18 59.20 2.91 19.94
C LEU A 18 58.43 2.69 21.25
N LEU A 19 59.08 2.91 22.40
CA LEU A 19 58.40 2.88 23.70
C LEU A 19 57.39 4.02 23.82
N PHE A 20 57.68 5.23 23.30
CA PHE A 20 56.71 6.34 23.32
C PHE A 20 55.48 6.04 22.47
N LEU A 21 55.66 5.46 21.27
CA LEU A 21 54.56 5.03 20.40
C LEU A 21 53.74 3.89 21.01
N VAL A 22 54.38 2.91 21.65
CA VAL A 22 53.66 1.83 22.36
C VAL A 22 52.97 2.36 23.61
N THR A 23 53.56 3.30 24.37
CA THR A 23 52.88 3.92 25.51
C THR A 23 51.75 4.85 25.09
N VAL A 24 51.81 5.53 23.95
CA VAL A 24 50.69 6.32 23.42
C VAL A 24 49.59 5.40 22.90
N PHE A 25 49.92 4.27 22.26
CA PHE A 25 48.93 3.28 21.80
C PHE A 25 48.29 2.51 22.96
N VAL A 26 49.08 2.15 23.99
CA VAL A 26 48.57 1.51 25.21
C VAL A 26 47.85 2.53 26.10
N SER A 27 48.23 3.80 26.11
CA SER A 27 47.44 4.84 26.79
C SER A 27 46.15 5.13 26.04
N PHE A 28 46.12 5.11 24.69
CA PHE A 28 44.87 5.21 23.94
C PHE A 28 43.99 3.97 24.09
N ALA A 29 44.58 2.76 24.17
CA ALA A 29 43.84 1.52 24.42
C ALA A 29 43.33 1.44 25.88
N VAL A 30 44.11 1.90 26.85
CA VAL A 30 43.74 1.91 28.28
C VAL A 30 42.84 3.11 28.65
N LEU A 31 42.89 4.23 27.91
CA LEU A 31 41.89 5.31 27.98
C LEU A 31 40.63 4.98 27.16
N SER A 32 40.69 4.15 26.11
CA SER A 32 39.49 3.61 25.46
C SER A 32 38.81 2.51 26.30
N GLU A 33 39.56 1.84 27.18
CA GLU A 33 39.02 0.85 28.13
C GLU A 33 38.66 1.42 29.51
N ARG A 34 38.86 2.73 29.75
CA ARG A 34 38.49 3.39 31.01
C ARG A 34 37.85 4.76 30.82
N PHE A 35 36.98 4.90 29.82
CA PHE A 35 35.84 5.80 29.98
C PHE A 35 34.80 5.09 30.84
N PRO A 36 34.20 5.77 31.83
CA PRO A 36 33.23 5.14 32.69
C PRO A 36 32.14 4.58 31.79
N THR A 37 31.84 3.30 32.02
CA THR A 37 30.49 2.75 31.92
C THR A 37 29.54 3.59 32.77
N LEU A 38 29.33 4.85 32.37
CA LEU A 38 28.04 5.47 32.45
C LEU A 38 27.16 4.61 31.56
N LEU A 39 26.64 3.56 32.19
CA LEU A 39 25.30 3.05 31.97
C LEU A 39 24.39 4.26 31.66
N SER A 40 24.29 4.63 30.39
CA SER A 40 22.98 4.68 29.80
C SER A 40 22.60 3.20 29.64
N SER A 41 21.99 2.45 30.58
CA SER A 41 20.83 2.78 31.40
C SER A 41 20.15 4.06 30.93
N SER A 42 19.83 4.14 29.65
CA SER A 42 18.58 4.77 29.28
C SER A 42 17.55 3.94 30.04
N ARG A 43 17.19 4.44 31.23
CA ARG A 43 15.90 4.12 31.80
C ARG A 43 14.97 4.64 30.72
N VAL A 44 14.57 3.76 29.80
CA VAL A 44 13.40 4.03 28.96
C VAL A 44 12.30 4.11 29.99
N SER A 45 12.00 5.33 30.44
CA SER A 45 10.82 5.57 31.25
C SER A 45 9.68 4.93 30.47
N PRO A 46 8.90 4.04 31.09
CA PRO A 46 7.83 3.38 30.37
C PRO A 46 6.94 4.46 29.76
N VAL A 47 6.56 4.27 28.49
CA VAL A 47 5.59 5.14 27.83
C VAL A 47 4.37 5.22 28.74
N GLU A 48 3.97 6.42 29.13
CA GLU A 48 2.81 6.62 30.00
C GLU A 48 1.55 6.55 29.13
N TYR A 49 0.63 5.65 29.51
CA TYR A 49 -0.66 5.47 28.86
C TYR A 49 -1.77 5.88 29.82
N THR A 50 -2.64 6.79 29.37
CA THR A 50 -3.81 7.20 30.14
C THR A 50 -5.07 6.97 29.30
N GLN A 51 -5.95 6.07 29.75
CA GLN A 51 -7.25 5.90 29.08
C GLN A 51 -8.13 7.10 29.40
N LEU A 52 -8.62 7.76 28.35
CA LEU A 52 -9.54 8.87 28.47
C LEU A 52 -10.99 8.34 28.41
N LYS A 53 -11.92 9.07 29.03
CA LYS A 53 -13.35 8.75 28.95
C LYS A 53 -14.03 9.74 28.04
N LEU A 54 -14.78 9.24 27.07
CA LEU A 54 -15.63 10.08 26.22
C LEU A 54 -16.80 10.67 27.02
N SER A 55 -17.09 11.95 26.78
CA SER A 55 -18.30 12.64 27.24
C SER A 55 -19.56 12.07 26.58
N ALA A 56 -20.74 12.50 27.01
CA ALA A 56 -21.99 12.07 26.36
C ALA A 56 -22.07 12.64 24.93
N GLU A 57 -21.71 13.91 24.76
CA GLU A 57 -21.71 14.63 23.49
C GLU A 57 -20.73 14.00 22.48
N GLU A 58 -19.51 13.65 22.92
CA GLU A 58 -18.52 13.00 22.05
C GLU A 58 -19.00 11.62 21.58
N LYS A 59 -19.69 10.86 22.46
CA LYS A 59 -20.26 9.56 22.09
C LYS A 59 -21.37 9.70 21.07
N ASP A 60 -22.23 10.71 21.23
CA ASP A 60 -23.35 10.92 20.32
C ASP A 60 -22.88 11.47 18.96
N ASP A 61 -21.84 12.30 18.94
CA ASP A 61 -21.19 12.74 17.69
C ASP A 61 -20.51 11.58 16.95
N LEU A 62 -19.80 10.69 17.66
CA LEU A 62 -19.25 9.47 17.04
C LEU A 62 -20.35 8.59 16.43
N LYS A 63 -21.46 8.39 17.14
CA LYS A 63 -22.61 7.62 16.61
C LYS A 63 -23.26 8.30 15.41
N ARG A 64 -23.37 9.63 15.41
CA ARG A 64 -23.88 10.41 14.25
C ARG A 64 -23.06 10.12 13.00
N LEU A 65 -21.74 9.99 13.16
CA LEU A 65 -20.81 9.61 12.10
C LEU A 65 -20.77 8.09 11.83
N GLY A 66 -21.55 7.26 12.52
CA GLY A 66 -21.51 5.80 12.37
C GLY A 66 -20.26 5.13 12.96
N LEU A 67 -19.44 5.88 13.71
CA LEU A 67 -18.22 5.42 14.37
C LEU A 67 -18.53 4.78 15.73
N THR A 68 -17.70 3.82 16.15
CA THR A 68 -17.86 3.15 17.44
C THR A 68 -17.48 4.11 18.56
N PRO A 69 -18.26 4.31 19.64
CA PRO A 69 -17.90 5.19 20.77
C PRO A 69 -16.84 4.57 21.71
N LYS A 70 -15.65 4.26 21.17
CA LYS A 70 -14.50 3.66 21.86
C LYS A 70 -13.67 4.74 22.56
N ASN A 71 -13.36 4.50 23.84
CA ASN A 71 -12.51 5.37 24.65
C ASN A 71 -11.09 5.46 24.06
N PRO A 72 -10.55 6.67 23.83
CA PRO A 72 -9.20 6.84 23.33
C PRO A 72 -8.15 6.65 24.43
N VAL A 73 -6.89 6.51 24.02
CA VAL A 73 -5.72 6.34 24.87
C VAL A 73 -4.75 7.48 24.63
N GLU A 74 -4.46 8.29 25.65
CA GLU A 74 -3.37 9.27 25.60
C GLU A 74 -2.03 8.54 25.78
N VAL A 75 -1.12 8.75 24.84
CA VAL A 75 0.25 8.23 24.83
C VAL A 75 1.20 9.40 25.04
N LYS A 76 2.06 9.32 26.06
CA LYS A 76 3.06 10.35 26.33
C LYS A 76 4.45 9.83 26.01
N ASN A 77 5.12 10.51 25.08
CA ASN A 77 6.50 10.20 24.70
C ASN A 77 7.43 10.49 25.90
N PRO A 78 8.19 9.49 26.39
CA PRO A 78 9.04 9.66 27.57
C PRO A 78 10.26 10.56 27.31
N LEU A 79 10.68 10.72 26.05
CA LEU A 79 11.85 11.51 25.65
C LEU A 79 11.50 12.97 25.36
N THR A 80 10.39 13.21 24.66
CA THR A 80 9.98 14.57 24.26
C THR A 80 8.94 15.18 25.20
N GLY A 81 8.25 14.36 26.00
CA GLY A 81 7.11 14.79 26.82
C GLY A 81 5.83 15.07 26.03
N GLU A 82 5.87 14.91 24.70
CA GLU A 82 4.75 15.13 23.80
C GLU A 82 3.64 14.12 24.06
N LYS A 83 2.40 14.61 24.05
CA LYS A 83 1.20 13.81 24.26
C LYS A 83 0.45 13.66 22.95
N ARG A 84 0.00 12.44 22.66
CA ARG A 84 -0.85 12.15 21.51
C ARG A 84 -2.01 11.26 21.94
N THR A 85 -3.21 11.63 21.53
CA THR A 85 -4.40 10.82 21.76
C THR A 85 -4.56 9.82 20.61
N ILE A 86 -4.72 8.55 20.95
CA ILE A 86 -4.93 7.45 20.02
C ILE A 86 -6.37 6.95 20.16
N HIS A 87 -7.14 7.14 19.11
CA HIS A 87 -8.56 6.84 18.98
C HIS A 87 -8.80 5.42 18.46
N GLY A 88 -7.80 4.82 17.82
CA GLY A 88 -7.96 3.53 17.13
C GLY A 88 -8.68 3.67 15.81
N ARG A 89 -8.49 4.80 15.11
CA ARG A 89 -9.14 5.08 13.82
C ARG A 89 -8.22 5.80 12.86
N PHE A 90 -8.36 5.56 11.57
CA PHE A 90 -7.66 6.36 10.55
C PHE A 90 -8.52 6.57 9.32
N LEU A 91 -8.29 7.68 8.62
CA LEU A 91 -8.98 8.04 7.39
C LEU A 91 -8.19 7.52 6.18
N HIS A 92 -8.91 7.06 5.15
CA HIS A 92 -8.35 6.77 3.83
C HIS A 92 -9.03 7.65 2.76
N LEU A 93 -8.22 8.46 2.07
CA LEU A 93 -8.62 9.36 0.98
C LEU A 93 -7.80 9.03 -0.28
N THR A 94 -8.40 9.18 -1.46
CA THR A 94 -7.70 8.92 -2.72
C THR A 94 -8.35 9.66 -3.89
N ASP A 95 -7.57 9.90 -4.95
CA ASP A 95 -8.06 10.31 -6.27
C ASP A 95 -8.94 11.57 -6.20
N PHE A 96 -8.33 12.71 -5.85
CA PHE A 96 -9.03 13.99 -5.84
C PHE A 96 -9.31 14.50 -7.25
N HIS A 97 -8.33 14.37 -8.15
CA HIS A 97 -8.37 14.92 -9.52
C HIS A 97 -8.93 16.35 -9.60
N PRO A 98 -8.37 17.33 -8.86
CA PRO A 98 -8.80 18.72 -8.97
C PRO A 98 -8.60 19.23 -10.39
N ASP A 99 -9.67 19.75 -10.96
CA ASP A 99 -9.69 20.40 -12.25
C ASP A 99 -9.90 21.92 -12.08
N PRO A 100 -8.85 22.73 -12.31
CA PRO A 100 -8.95 24.19 -12.24
C PRO A 100 -9.71 24.81 -13.42
N TYR A 101 -9.99 24.05 -14.47
CA TYR A 101 -10.69 24.53 -15.67
C TYR A 101 -12.17 24.21 -15.67
N TYR A 102 -12.64 23.38 -14.74
CA TYR A 102 -14.05 23.05 -14.56
C TYR A 102 -14.91 24.31 -14.44
N LYS A 103 -16.00 24.37 -15.22
CA LYS A 103 -16.98 25.46 -15.22
C LYS A 103 -18.39 24.92 -15.08
N PRO A 104 -19.15 25.29 -14.04
CA PRO A 104 -20.57 24.95 -13.97
C PRO A 104 -21.35 25.50 -15.18
N GLY A 105 -22.29 24.72 -15.72
CA GLY A 105 -23.09 25.03 -16.91
C GLY A 105 -22.36 24.80 -18.25
N SER A 106 -21.19 24.18 -18.22
CA SER A 106 -20.42 23.78 -19.41
C SER A 106 -20.88 22.42 -19.96
N SER A 107 -20.39 22.09 -21.16
CA SER A 107 -20.65 20.81 -21.82
C SER A 107 -19.76 19.71 -21.24
N ILE A 108 -20.36 18.56 -20.93
CA ILE A 108 -19.63 17.34 -20.54
C ILE A 108 -18.74 16.84 -21.68
N GLU A 109 -19.20 16.98 -22.94
CA GLU A 109 -18.43 16.61 -24.12
C GLU A 109 -17.15 17.46 -24.28
N ASP A 110 -17.17 18.67 -23.74
CA ASP A 110 -16.04 19.61 -23.69
C ASP A 110 -15.35 19.58 -22.30
N LYS A 111 -15.40 18.40 -21.64
CA LYS A 111 -14.62 18.05 -20.42
C LYS A 111 -14.98 18.95 -19.24
N CYS A 112 -16.17 19.53 -19.28
CA CYS A 112 -16.63 20.55 -18.35
C CYS A 112 -15.80 21.85 -18.34
N HIS A 113 -15.00 22.12 -19.38
CA HIS A 113 -14.18 23.34 -19.45
C HIS A 113 -14.80 24.45 -20.32
N GLY A 114 -15.72 24.10 -21.22
CA GLY A 114 -16.24 24.99 -22.25
C GLY A 114 -17.63 24.60 -22.79
N GLY A 115 -18.11 25.33 -23.79
CA GLY A 115 -19.44 25.12 -24.35
C GLY A 115 -20.58 25.48 -23.39
N LYS A 116 -21.81 25.16 -23.79
CA LYS A 116 -23.01 25.30 -22.95
C LYS A 116 -23.59 23.91 -22.70
N GLY A 117 -23.75 23.54 -21.44
CA GLY A 117 -24.32 22.26 -21.04
C GLY A 117 -24.88 22.32 -19.62
N GLU A 118 -24.82 21.19 -18.94
CA GLU A 118 -25.51 20.95 -17.66
C GLU A 118 -24.55 20.56 -16.53
N ALA A 119 -23.24 20.77 -16.71
CA ALA A 119 -22.24 20.48 -15.69
C ALA A 119 -22.59 21.18 -14.35
N SER A 120 -22.77 20.42 -13.29
CA SER A 120 -23.22 20.93 -12.00
C SER A 120 -22.10 21.61 -11.21
N LYS A 121 -22.44 22.28 -10.10
CA LYS A 121 -21.44 22.99 -9.28
C LYS A 121 -20.36 22.05 -8.72
N TYR A 122 -20.77 20.91 -8.17
CA TYR A 122 -19.88 19.97 -7.49
C TYR A 122 -19.45 18.80 -8.38
N GLY A 123 -19.68 18.89 -9.69
CA GLY A 123 -19.52 17.76 -10.60
C GLY A 123 -20.75 16.86 -10.60
N ASP A 124 -20.73 15.88 -11.49
CA ASP A 124 -21.83 14.94 -11.72
C ASP A 124 -21.27 13.53 -11.84
N ALA A 125 -21.81 12.61 -11.04
CA ALA A 125 -21.40 11.21 -11.06
C ALA A 125 -21.63 10.61 -12.46
N ILE A 126 -20.70 9.75 -12.91
CA ILE A 126 -20.81 8.96 -14.15
C ILE A 126 -20.72 9.79 -15.46
N LEU A 127 -20.69 11.13 -15.40
CA LEU A 127 -20.63 11.95 -16.61
C LEU A 127 -19.21 12.12 -17.18
N GLY A 128 -18.16 11.85 -16.38
CA GLY A 128 -16.80 11.74 -16.88
C GLY A 128 -15.96 13.01 -16.88
N CYS A 129 -16.37 14.01 -16.09
CA CYS A 129 -15.53 15.17 -15.78
C CYS A 129 -14.73 14.92 -14.49
N ASP A 130 -13.59 15.63 -14.38
CA ASP A 130 -12.80 15.65 -13.15
C ASP A 130 -13.43 16.57 -12.08
N ALA A 131 -12.85 16.59 -10.88
CA ALA A 131 -13.45 17.25 -9.73
C ALA A 131 -13.30 18.78 -9.80
N PRO A 132 -14.39 19.56 -9.71
CA PRO A 132 -14.28 20.99 -9.50
C PRO A 132 -13.51 21.28 -8.21
N LEU A 133 -12.77 22.39 -8.17
CA LEU A 133 -12.04 22.80 -6.97
C LEU A 133 -12.96 22.93 -5.73
N ASP A 134 -14.20 23.37 -5.92
CA ASP A 134 -15.21 23.46 -4.86
C ASP A 134 -15.48 22.09 -4.21
N LEU A 135 -15.57 21.01 -4.99
CA LEU A 135 -15.77 19.66 -4.46
C LEU A 135 -14.57 19.22 -3.60
N VAL A 136 -13.36 19.43 -4.11
CA VAL A 136 -12.13 19.01 -3.43
C VAL A 136 -11.94 19.78 -2.11
N PHE A 137 -12.11 21.09 -2.12
CA PHE A 137 -11.93 21.91 -0.91
C PHE A 137 -13.05 21.70 0.11
N ASP A 138 -14.32 21.67 -0.32
CA ASP A 138 -15.43 21.41 0.60
C ASP A 138 -15.34 19.99 1.19
N THR A 139 -14.79 19.01 0.46
CA THR A 139 -14.49 17.68 0.99
C THR A 139 -13.44 17.73 2.09
N ILE A 140 -12.32 18.42 1.86
CA ILE A 140 -11.25 18.56 2.86
C ILE A 140 -11.77 19.31 4.09
N ASP A 141 -12.57 20.36 3.91
CA ASP A 141 -13.20 21.13 4.98
C ASP A 141 -14.20 20.30 5.79
N TRP A 142 -14.96 19.42 5.13
CA TRP A 142 -15.86 18.49 5.81
C TRP A 142 -15.06 17.50 6.67
N VAL A 143 -13.96 16.95 6.15
CA VAL A 143 -13.07 16.05 6.89
C VAL A 143 -12.46 16.75 8.10
N GLU A 144 -11.95 17.98 7.92
CA GLU A 144 -11.42 18.80 9.01
C GLU A 144 -12.47 18.99 10.11
N SER A 145 -13.68 19.40 9.73
CA SER A 145 -14.75 19.76 10.67
C SER A 145 -15.35 18.55 11.40
N ASN A 146 -15.38 17.38 10.77
CA ASN A 146 -16.07 16.21 11.31
C ASN A 146 -15.13 15.15 11.90
N LEU A 147 -13.95 14.96 11.31
CA LEU A 147 -13.11 13.78 11.57
C LEU A 147 -11.74 14.08 12.20
N LYS A 148 -11.17 15.28 12.02
CA LYS A 148 -9.80 15.62 12.45
C LYS A 148 -9.47 15.18 13.88
N ASP A 149 -10.33 15.49 14.85
CA ASP A 149 -10.12 15.18 16.27
C ASP A 149 -10.56 13.75 16.68
N LYS A 150 -10.88 12.89 15.71
CA LYS A 150 -11.43 11.54 15.94
C LYS A 150 -10.60 10.42 15.30
N ILE A 151 -9.58 10.79 14.54
CA ILE A 151 -8.71 9.90 13.78
C ILE A 151 -7.24 10.13 14.15
N ASP A 152 -6.43 9.10 14.00
CA ASP A 152 -5.03 9.10 14.43
C ASP A 152 -4.08 9.57 13.34
N PHE A 153 -4.40 9.28 12.08
CA PHE A 153 -3.61 9.61 10.88
C PHE A 153 -4.49 9.53 9.62
N ILE A 154 -3.99 10.06 8.52
CA ILE A 154 -4.64 10.02 7.20
C ILE A 154 -3.74 9.25 6.23
N VAL A 155 -4.29 8.23 5.59
CA VAL A 155 -3.68 7.59 4.42
C VAL A 155 -4.26 8.27 3.18
N TRP A 156 -3.39 8.84 2.34
CA TRP A 156 -3.77 9.60 1.16
C TRP A 156 -3.06 9.05 -0.08
N THR A 157 -3.78 8.31 -0.91
CA THR A 157 -3.16 7.52 -1.97
C THR A 157 -3.01 8.22 -3.33
N GLY A 158 -2.85 9.55 -3.34
CA GLY A 158 -2.42 10.31 -4.53
C GLY A 158 -3.52 10.61 -5.55
N ASP A 159 -3.09 10.96 -6.77
CA ASP A 159 -3.88 11.48 -7.89
C ASP A 159 -4.52 12.85 -7.57
N ASN A 160 -3.62 13.84 -7.49
CA ASN A 160 -3.91 15.21 -7.05
C ASN A 160 -3.98 16.19 -8.20
N VAL A 161 -4.22 15.70 -9.41
CA VAL A 161 -4.32 16.52 -10.61
C VAL A 161 -5.29 15.84 -11.58
N ARG A 162 -6.07 16.64 -12.31
CA ARG A 162 -6.95 16.16 -13.38
C ARG A 162 -6.24 15.25 -14.39
N HIS A 163 -7.02 14.47 -15.12
CA HIS A 163 -6.60 13.68 -16.26
C HIS A 163 -6.14 14.57 -17.43
N ASP A 164 -5.27 14.05 -18.30
CA ASP A 164 -4.76 14.77 -19.47
C ASP A 164 -5.58 14.50 -20.74
N ASN A 165 -6.89 14.76 -20.69
CA ASN A 165 -7.83 14.40 -21.76
C ASN A 165 -8.37 15.59 -22.57
N ASP A 166 -7.90 16.80 -22.28
CA ASP A 166 -8.25 18.02 -22.99
C ASP A 166 -7.06 18.59 -23.77
N ARG A 167 -7.24 18.75 -25.08
CA ARG A 167 -6.23 19.32 -25.98
C ARG A 167 -6.24 20.85 -26.02
N GLU A 168 -7.34 21.50 -25.62
CA GLU A 168 -7.42 22.95 -25.48
C GLU A 168 -6.72 23.42 -24.21
N TYR A 169 -6.78 22.60 -23.16
CA TYR A 169 -6.08 22.79 -21.90
C TYR A 169 -5.15 21.58 -21.65
N PRO A 170 -4.04 21.45 -22.38
CA PRO A 170 -3.08 20.37 -22.13
C PRO A 170 -2.48 20.48 -20.73
N ARG A 171 -2.21 19.34 -20.10
CA ARG A 171 -1.62 19.29 -18.76
C ARG A 171 -0.09 19.26 -18.84
N PHE A 172 0.57 20.28 -18.30
CA PHE A 172 2.02 20.35 -18.27
C PHE A 172 2.59 19.83 -16.95
N GLU A 173 3.87 19.45 -16.95
CA GLU A 173 4.58 18.98 -15.75
C GLU A 173 4.54 20.02 -14.61
N THR A 174 4.54 21.32 -14.92
CA THR A 174 4.38 22.40 -13.94
C THR A 174 3.02 22.37 -13.27
N ASP A 175 1.94 22.13 -14.02
CA ASP A 175 0.58 22.08 -13.47
C ASP A 175 0.43 20.91 -12.49
N ILE A 176 1.10 19.78 -12.77
CA ILE A 176 1.13 18.61 -11.89
C ILE A 176 1.80 18.95 -10.56
N PHE A 177 2.98 19.60 -10.60
CA PHE A 177 3.69 19.99 -9.39
C PHE A 177 2.94 21.06 -8.60
N GLU A 178 2.38 22.06 -9.26
CA GLU A 178 1.59 23.12 -8.60
C GLU A 178 0.32 22.54 -7.93
N SER A 179 -0.36 21.62 -8.59
CA SER A 179 -1.54 20.96 -8.02
C SER A 179 -1.17 20.08 -6.82
N ASN A 180 -0.11 19.28 -6.94
CA ASN A 180 0.41 18.47 -5.84
C ASN A 180 0.88 19.33 -4.65
N GLU A 181 1.59 20.43 -4.90
CA GLU A 181 2.00 21.39 -3.88
C GLU A 181 0.79 22.02 -3.20
N LYS A 182 -0.24 22.41 -3.97
CA LYS A 182 -1.46 23.03 -3.44
C LYS A 182 -2.22 22.08 -2.51
N ILE A 183 -2.50 20.85 -2.95
CA ILE A 183 -3.22 19.88 -2.11
C ILE A 183 -2.36 19.49 -0.91
N SER A 184 -1.07 19.24 -1.11
CA SER A 184 -0.13 18.99 -0.01
C SER A 184 -0.17 20.10 1.03
N ARG A 185 -0.04 21.36 0.62
CA ARG A 185 -0.04 22.50 1.55
C ARG A 185 -1.35 22.59 2.34
N ILE A 186 -2.50 22.40 1.68
CA ILE A 186 -3.81 22.39 2.35
C ILE A 186 -3.90 21.26 3.37
N MET A 187 -3.48 20.04 3.00
CA MET A 187 -3.47 18.89 3.91
C MET A 187 -2.58 19.16 5.13
N TYR A 188 -1.39 19.71 4.92
CA TYR A 188 -0.46 20.05 6.01
C TYR A 188 -1.00 21.17 6.92
N GLU A 189 -1.62 22.21 6.36
CA GLU A 189 -2.12 23.36 7.12
C GLU A 189 -3.37 23.03 7.94
N LYS A 190 -4.26 22.16 7.43
CA LYS A 190 -5.53 21.81 8.09
C LYS A 190 -5.39 20.67 9.09
N PHE A 191 -4.48 19.74 8.85
CA PHE A 191 -4.36 18.53 9.66
C PHE A 191 -3.09 18.56 10.50
N ASP A 192 -3.27 18.83 11.81
CA ASP A 192 -2.23 18.60 12.83
C ASP A 192 -1.97 17.10 13.08
N ILE A 193 -2.85 16.23 12.54
CA ILE A 193 -2.66 14.78 12.44
C ILE A 193 -1.84 14.43 11.21
N LEU A 194 -1.23 13.26 11.21
CA LEU A 194 -0.18 12.87 10.26
C LEU A 194 -0.74 12.37 8.91
N PRO A 195 -0.64 13.13 7.81
CA PRO A 195 -1.02 12.67 6.48
C PRO A 195 0.15 11.89 5.86
N ILE A 196 -0.15 10.76 5.24
CA ILE A 196 0.84 9.86 4.64
C ILE A 196 0.50 9.74 3.15
N PRO A 197 1.11 10.57 2.28
CA PRO A 197 0.87 10.53 0.85
C PRO A 197 1.48 9.30 0.18
N SER A 198 0.84 8.83 -0.89
CA SER A 198 1.40 7.96 -1.92
C SER A 198 1.31 8.63 -3.29
N LEU A 199 2.19 8.24 -4.22
CA LEU A 199 2.26 8.83 -5.56
C LEU A 199 1.25 8.18 -6.49
N GLY A 200 0.39 9.00 -7.09
CA GLY A 200 -0.58 8.61 -8.11
C GLY A 200 0.01 8.47 -9.51
N ASN A 201 -0.71 7.81 -10.42
CA ASN A 201 -0.24 7.66 -11.80
C ASN A 201 -0.53 8.90 -12.67
N ASN A 202 -1.45 9.76 -12.23
CA ASN A 202 -1.63 11.08 -12.78
C ASN A 202 -0.66 12.10 -12.15
N ASP A 203 -0.04 11.83 -11.01
CA ASP A 203 0.91 12.76 -10.38
C ASP A 203 2.28 12.86 -11.09
N VAL A 204 2.41 12.35 -12.32
CA VAL A 204 3.66 12.23 -13.06
C VAL A 204 3.51 12.64 -14.52
N TYR A 205 4.60 13.14 -15.11
CA TYR A 205 4.67 13.47 -16.53
C TYR A 205 5.88 12.82 -17.21
N PRO A 206 5.73 12.17 -18.38
CA PRO A 206 4.45 11.80 -19.01
C PRO A 206 3.59 10.89 -18.12
N HIS A 207 2.29 10.78 -18.42
CA HIS A 207 1.35 9.94 -17.66
C HIS A 207 1.91 8.51 -17.46
N ASN A 208 1.75 7.96 -16.24
CA ASN A 208 2.31 6.68 -15.76
C ASN A 208 3.83 6.56 -15.69
N LEU A 209 4.60 7.44 -16.34
CA LEU A 209 6.05 7.30 -16.46
C LEU A 209 6.75 7.88 -15.23
N PHE A 210 7.24 6.99 -14.37
CA PHE A 210 8.08 7.35 -13.24
C PHE A 210 9.38 6.55 -13.24
N ALA A 211 10.49 7.26 -13.37
CA ALA A 211 11.84 6.70 -13.30
C ALA A 211 12.40 6.75 -11.87
N GLU A 212 13.41 5.93 -11.62
CA GLU A 212 14.19 6.07 -10.39
C GLU A 212 15.00 7.35 -10.36
N GLY A 213 15.09 7.92 -9.16
CA GLY A 213 15.79 9.15 -8.88
C GLY A 213 17.32 9.02 -8.81
N PRO A 214 18.02 10.16 -8.85
CA PRO A 214 17.46 11.51 -8.86
C PRO A 214 16.96 11.93 -10.26
N THR A 215 15.68 12.31 -10.36
CA THR A 215 15.07 12.92 -11.56
C THR A 215 14.51 14.29 -11.21
N LEU A 216 14.00 15.04 -12.19
CA LEU A 216 13.23 16.26 -11.90
C LEU A 216 12.03 15.93 -10.99
N GLN A 217 11.24 14.92 -11.37
CA GLN A 217 10.06 14.50 -10.62
C GLN A 217 10.39 14.11 -9.17
N THR A 218 11.40 13.25 -8.92
CA THR A 218 11.74 12.88 -7.53
C THR A 218 12.23 14.06 -6.70
N ARG A 219 12.93 15.02 -7.33
CA ARG A 219 13.40 16.24 -6.67
C ARG A 219 12.29 17.22 -6.34
N GLU A 220 11.26 17.33 -7.18
CA GLU A 220 10.10 18.19 -6.88
C GLU A 220 9.23 17.56 -5.79
N PHE A 221 8.94 16.26 -5.86
CA PHE A 221 8.26 15.56 -4.77
C PHE A 221 9.06 15.56 -3.47
N TYR A 222 10.39 15.53 -3.53
CA TYR A 222 11.25 15.75 -2.36
C TYR A 222 10.96 17.08 -1.68
N LYS A 223 10.74 18.16 -2.45
CA LYS A 223 10.39 19.47 -1.87
C LYS A 223 8.96 19.47 -1.31
N ILE A 224 8.01 18.99 -2.11
CA ILE A 224 6.57 19.02 -1.79
C ILE A 224 6.27 18.15 -0.55
N TRP A 225 6.92 16.99 -0.41
CA TRP A 225 6.67 16.05 0.69
C TRP A 225 7.71 16.08 1.80
N ARG A 226 8.68 17.00 1.75
CA ARG A 226 9.63 17.20 2.84
C ARG A 226 8.98 17.28 4.23
N PRO A 227 7.80 17.91 4.42
CA PRO A 227 7.14 17.95 5.72
C PRO A 227 6.61 16.59 6.22
N TYR A 228 6.32 15.64 5.32
CA TYR A 228 5.76 14.32 5.66
C TYR A 228 6.81 13.22 5.81
N VAL A 229 7.94 13.36 5.12
CA VAL A 229 8.98 12.32 5.07
C VAL A 229 9.93 12.47 6.25
N PRO A 230 10.09 11.46 7.12
CA PRO A 230 11.06 11.53 8.21
C PRO A 230 12.48 11.77 7.70
N GLN A 231 13.21 12.67 8.38
CA GLN A 231 14.55 13.09 7.98
C GLN A 231 15.53 11.94 7.66
N PRO A 232 15.58 10.82 8.43
CA PRO A 232 16.47 9.70 8.13
C PRO A 232 16.22 9.02 6.76
N GLN A 233 15.04 9.22 6.17
CA GLN A 233 14.59 8.57 4.94
C GLN A 233 14.74 9.47 3.71
N LEU A 234 15.01 10.76 3.89
CA LEU A 234 14.98 11.77 2.81
C LEU A 234 15.87 11.42 1.61
N HIS A 235 17.04 10.81 1.84
CA HIS A 235 17.94 10.41 0.75
C HIS A 235 17.36 9.25 -0.08
N LEU A 236 16.84 8.21 0.58
CA LEU A 236 16.17 7.10 -0.09
C LEU A 236 14.87 7.55 -0.77
N PHE A 237 14.13 8.45 -0.14
CA PHE A 237 12.93 9.06 -0.71
C PHE A 237 13.27 9.78 -2.03
N ASN A 238 14.36 10.56 -2.07
CA ASN A 238 14.78 11.22 -3.32
C ASN A 238 15.19 10.25 -4.44
N LYS A 239 15.54 9.00 -4.10
CA LYS A 239 15.86 7.93 -5.07
C LYS A 239 14.60 7.18 -5.54
N GLY A 240 13.63 6.93 -4.68
CA GLY A 240 12.53 6.00 -4.99
C GLY A 240 11.10 6.50 -4.74
N ALA A 241 10.94 7.68 -4.15
CA ALA A 241 9.66 8.24 -3.71
C ALA A 241 8.84 7.28 -2.82
N TYR A 242 9.54 6.45 -2.03
CA TYR A 242 8.95 5.57 -1.02
C TYR A 242 9.53 5.92 0.36
N PHE A 243 8.72 5.76 1.40
CA PHE A 243 9.10 6.00 2.79
C PHE A 243 8.11 5.31 3.73
N PHE A 244 8.37 5.33 5.03
CA PHE A 244 7.37 5.02 6.02
C PHE A 244 7.26 6.10 7.08
N GLN A 245 6.11 6.10 7.75
CA GLN A 245 5.86 6.93 8.90
C GLN A 245 5.41 6.07 10.07
N GLU A 246 6.00 6.28 11.25
CA GLU A 246 5.48 5.68 12.48
C GLU A 246 4.22 6.43 12.92
N VAL A 247 3.07 5.79 12.77
CA VAL A 247 1.78 6.36 13.20
C VAL A 247 1.55 6.12 14.69
N ILE A 248 2.13 5.06 15.25
CA ILE A 248 2.29 4.86 16.69
C ILE A 248 3.77 4.54 16.91
N PRO A 249 4.55 5.45 17.53
CA PRO A 249 5.99 5.32 17.64
C PRO A 249 6.45 3.94 18.11
N GLY A 250 7.38 3.32 17.37
CA GLY A 250 7.94 1.99 17.63
C GLY A 250 6.95 0.82 17.65
N GLN A 251 5.69 0.99 17.21
CA GLN A 251 4.67 -0.07 17.24
C GLN A 251 3.93 -0.26 15.92
N LEU A 252 3.42 0.82 15.32
CA LEU A 252 2.64 0.78 14.09
C LEU A 252 3.18 1.80 13.10
N ALA A 253 3.46 1.36 11.89
CA ALA A 253 3.90 2.21 10.79
C ALA A 253 3.01 2.04 9.55
N VAL A 254 3.03 3.05 8.70
CA VAL A 254 2.43 3.00 7.36
C VAL A 254 3.56 3.18 6.35
N LEU A 255 3.73 2.20 5.46
CA LEU A 255 4.76 2.17 4.43
C LEU A 255 4.14 2.65 3.12
N SER A 256 4.49 3.86 2.70
CA SER A 256 4.12 4.39 1.40
C SER A 256 5.09 3.88 0.34
N ILE A 257 4.61 2.94 -0.47
CA ILE A 257 5.37 2.32 -1.55
C ILE A 257 5.01 2.99 -2.88
N ASN A 258 6.02 3.21 -3.72
CA ASN A 258 5.79 3.74 -5.06
C ASN A 258 5.34 2.62 -6.00
N THR A 259 4.02 2.48 -6.15
CA THR A 259 3.41 1.42 -6.96
C THR A 259 3.63 1.59 -8.46
N LEU A 260 4.07 2.77 -8.94
CA LEU A 260 4.44 2.96 -10.35
C LEU A 260 5.63 2.12 -10.76
N TYR A 261 6.46 1.66 -9.82
CA TYR A 261 7.55 0.72 -10.08
C TYR A 261 7.10 -0.74 -10.24
N LEU A 262 5.82 -1.02 -9.95
CA LEU A 262 5.19 -2.33 -10.12
C LEU A 262 4.13 -2.31 -11.23
N TYR A 263 3.76 -1.11 -11.69
CA TYR A 263 2.65 -0.86 -12.59
C TYR A 263 3.03 -1.16 -14.04
N LYS A 264 2.28 -2.06 -14.70
CA LYS A 264 2.59 -2.50 -16.06
C LYS A 264 2.49 -1.38 -17.10
N SER A 265 1.66 -0.35 -16.84
CA SER A 265 1.51 0.80 -17.75
C SER A 265 2.61 1.85 -17.57
N ASN A 266 3.51 1.69 -16.60
CA ASN A 266 4.76 2.46 -16.58
C ASN A 266 5.72 1.80 -17.59
N PRO A 267 6.09 2.49 -18.68
CA PRO A 267 6.93 1.91 -19.74
C PRO A 267 8.37 1.58 -19.30
N LEU A 268 8.76 1.95 -18.07
CA LEU A 268 10.05 1.60 -17.47
C LEU A 268 9.99 0.29 -16.66
N VAL A 269 8.81 -0.32 -16.51
CA VAL A 269 8.60 -1.57 -15.80
C VAL A 269 8.54 -2.72 -16.80
N ASP A 270 9.71 -3.32 -17.08
CA ASP A 270 9.80 -4.55 -17.88
C ASP A 270 9.46 -5.79 -17.04
N SER A 271 9.94 -5.82 -15.79
CA SER A 271 9.75 -6.89 -14.81
C SER A 271 10.13 -6.39 -13.41
N CYS A 272 10.03 -7.26 -12.41
CA CYS A 272 10.57 -7.07 -11.07
C CYS A 272 11.75 -8.01 -10.77
N ASP A 273 12.29 -8.69 -11.77
CA ASP A 273 13.33 -9.72 -11.61
C ASP A 273 14.73 -9.24 -12.00
N LYS A 274 14.85 -8.31 -12.95
CA LYS A 274 16.17 -7.80 -13.37
C LYS A 274 16.64 -6.72 -12.42
N LYS A 275 17.95 -6.70 -12.12
CA LYS A 275 18.52 -5.75 -11.14
C LYS A 275 18.34 -4.28 -11.51
N LYS A 276 18.25 -4.00 -12.81
CA LYS A 276 18.07 -2.65 -13.36
C LYS A 276 16.63 -2.15 -13.22
N ASP A 277 15.67 -3.06 -13.10
CA ASP A 277 14.25 -2.70 -13.12
C ASP A 277 13.85 -2.04 -11.80
N PRO A 278 12.98 -1.02 -11.85
CA PRO A 278 12.57 -0.29 -10.65
C PRO A 278 11.87 -1.17 -9.62
N GLY A 279 11.11 -2.14 -10.11
CA GLY A 279 10.46 -3.17 -9.31
C GLY A 279 11.42 -4.00 -8.45
N TYR A 280 12.58 -4.38 -8.99
CA TYR A 280 13.61 -5.11 -8.24
C TYR A 280 14.14 -4.25 -7.07
N LYS A 281 14.40 -2.96 -7.32
CA LYS A 281 15.02 -2.09 -6.32
C LYS A 281 14.06 -1.72 -5.19
N ILE A 282 12.76 -1.53 -5.47
CA ILE A 282 11.76 -1.34 -4.41
C ILE A 282 11.62 -2.59 -3.54
N PHE A 283 11.64 -3.81 -4.11
CA PHE A 283 11.61 -5.04 -3.30
C PHE A 283 12.85 -5.22 -2.43
N LYS A 284 14.04 -4.77 -2.88
CA LYS A 284 15.23 -4.76 -2.01
C LYS A 284 15.04 -3.84 -0.81
N TRP A 285 14.59 -2.61 -1.04
CA TRP A 285 14.33 -1.66 0.05
C TRP A 285 13.27 -2.21 1.01
N LEU A 286 12.15 -2.68 0.46
CA LEU A 286 11.04 -3.26 1.24
C LEU A 286 11.53 -4.42 2.10
N GLY A 287 12.40 -5.27 1.55
CA GLY A 287 12.96 -6.39 2.29
C GLY A 287 13.82 -5.99 3.48
N TYR A 288 14.67 -4.96 3.35
CA TYR A 288 15.43 -4.45 4.49
C TYR A 288 14.52 -3.80 5.55
N VAL A 289 13.53 -3.01 5.13
CA VAL A 289 12.59 -2.35 6.03
C VAL A 289 11.73 -3.36 6.78
N LEU A 290 11.08 -4.31 6.08
CA LEU A 290 10.22 -5.31 6.72
C LEU A 290 11.00 -6.23 7.67
N LYS A 291 12.24 -6.59 7.32
CA LYS A 291 13.12 -7.35 8.23
C LYS A 291 13.36 -6.60 9.53
N GLU A 292 13.59 -5.30 9.45
CA GLU A 292 13.78 -4.45 10.63
C GLU A 292 12.47 -4.28 11.41
N MET A 293 11.34 -4.09 10.74
CA MET A 293 10.02 -4.02 11.38
C MET A 293 9.71 -5.30 12.17
N ARG A 294 9.97 -6.48 11.59
CA ARG A 294 9.86 -7.77 12.30
C ARG A 294 10.77 -7.81 13.52
N ARG A 295 12.04 -7.43 13.35
CA ARG A 295 13.03 -7.42 14.46
C ARG A 295 12.57 -6.54 15.61
N ARG A 296 11.91 -5.42 15.30
CA ARG A 296 11.33 -4.48 16.28
C ARG A 296 9.96 -4.90 16.80
N ASN A 297 9.37 -5.97 16.28
CA ASN A 297 7.98 -6.39 16.50
C ASN A 297 6.95 -5.30 16.15
N MET A 298 7.28 -4.44 15.19
CA MET A 298 6.37 -3.45 14.65
C MET A 298 5.40 -4.08 13.65
N LYS A 299 4.20 -3.50 13.55
CA LYS A 299 3.18 -3.86 12.56
C LYS A 299 3.07 -2.77 11.51
N VAL A 300 2.65 -3.14 10.31
CA VAL A 300 2.64 -2.22 9.18
C VAL A 300 1.40 -2.33 8.32
N TRP A 301 0.91 -1.19 7.85
CA TRP A 301 0.08 -1.10 6.66
C TRP A 301 0.96 -0.79 5.44
N LEU A 302 0.67 -1.42 4.31
CA LEU A 302 1.21 -1.00 3.02
C LEU A 302 0.22 -0.03 2.37
N THR A 303 0.71 1.09 1.86
CA THR A 303 -0.10 2.06 1.10
C THR A 303 0.57 2.41 -0.21
N GLY A 304 -0.23 2.61 -1.25
CA GLY A 304 0.21 2.97 -2.59
C GLY A 304 -0.99 3.39 -3.43
N HIS A 305 -0.78 3.88 -4.65
CA HIS A 305 -1.91 4.29 -5.49
C HIS A 305 -2.54 3.12 -6.24
N VAL A 306 -1.73 2.45 -7.08
CA VAL A 306 -2.20 1.39 -7.97
C VAL A 306 -2.30 0.05 -7.22
N PRO A 307 -3.46 -0.62 -7.18
CA PRO A 307 -3.62 -1.85 -6.41
C PRO A 307 -3.00 -3.08 -7.07
N PRO A 308 -2.56 -4.08 -6.27
CA PRO A 308 -1.89 -5.29 -6.73
C PRO A 308 -2.90 -6.26 -7.36
N THR A 309 -3.17 -6.09 -8.65
CA THR A 309 -4.08 -6.95 -9.42
C THR A 309 -3.45 -7.38 -10.74
N PRO A 310 -3.89 -8.50 -11.35
CA PRO A 310 -3.44 -8.91 -12.68
C PRO A 310 -3.69 -7.87 -13.78
N LYS A 311 -4.71 -7.01 -13.59
CA LYS A 311 -5.00 -5.91 -14.50
C LYS A 311 -3.94 -4.81 -14.43
N ASN A 312 -3.30 -4.62 -13.29
CA ASN A 312 -2.45 -3.45 -13.04
C ASN A 312 -0.96 -3.79 -12.98
N TYR A 313 -0.57 -4.82 -12.24
CA TYR A 313 0.85 -5.09 -12.01
C TYR A 313 1.42 -5.99 -13.10
N ASP A 314 2.70 -5.83 -13.38
CA ASP A 314 3.45 -6.87 -14.10
C ASP A 314 3.39 -8.20 -13.31
N ILE A 315 3.36 -9.34 -14.02
CA ILE A 315 3.19 -10.66 -13.39
C ILE A 315 4.31 -11.00 -12.41
N SER A 316 5.55 -10.66 -12.74
CA SER A 316 6.69 -10.90 -11.84
C SER A 316 6.61 -9.99 -10.60
N CYS A 317 6.09 -8.78 -10.77
CA CYS A 317 5.87 -7.83 -9.68
C CYS A 317 4.72 -8.26 -8.75
N LEU A 318 3.58 -8.66 -9.29
CA LEU A 318 2.45 -9.15 -8.51
C LEU A 318 2.84 -10.39 -7.73
N ARG A 319 3.53 -11.33 -8.37
CA ARG A 319 4.05 -12.55 -7.75
C ARG A 319 4.93 -12.23 -6.53
N LYS A 320 5.94 -11.36 -6.70
CA LYS A 320 6.83 -10.93 -5.60
C LYS A 320 6.06 -10.20 -4.50
N TYR A 321 5.12 -9.32 -4.85
CA TYR A 321 4.29 -8.62 -3.88
C TYR A 321 3.53 -9.61 -2.98
N ILE A 322 2.87 -10.61 -3.58
CA ILE A 322 2.12 -11.63 -2.85
C ILE A 322 3.05 -12.46 -1.95
N MET A 323 4.23 -12.85 -2.45
CA MET A 323 5.22 -13.59 -1.67
C MET A 323 5.69 -12.80 -0.45
N TRP A 324 6.01 -11.50 -0.60
CA TRP A 324 6.41 -10.64 0.53
C TRP A 324 5.27 -10.46 1.54
N ALA A 325 4.04 -10.25 1.06
CA ALA A 325 2.86 -10.17 1.92
C ALA A 325 2.64 -11.47 2.71
N HIS A 326 2.87 -12.63 2.08
CA HIS A 326 2.76 -13.93 2.73
C HIS A 326 3.88 -14.13 3.76
N GLU A 327 5.15 -13.95 3.39
CA GLU A 327 6.26 -14.22 4.31
C GLU A 327 6.38 -13.22 5.45
N TYR A 328 5.72 -12.07 5.37
CA TYR A 328 5.65 -11.07 6.43
C TYR A 328 4.25 -10.90 7.02
N ARG A 329 3.44 -11.97 6.99
CA ARG A 329 2.10 -12.05 7.59
C ARG A 329 2.04 -11.90 9.12
N ASP A 330 3.19 -11.92 9.80
CA ASP A 330 3.36 -11.54 11.22
C ASP A 330 3.46 -10.01 11.44
N VAL A 331 3.78 -9.26 10.39
CA VAL A 331 4.07 -7.82 10.40
C VAL A 331 3.05 -7.02 9.60
N ILE A 332 2.74 -7.45 8.38
CA ILE A 332 1.85 -6.75 7.43
C ILE A 332 0.39 -7.01 7.80
N ILE A 333 -0.36 -5.93 8.02
CA ILE A 333 -1.79 -5.93 8.35
C ILE A 333 -2.65 -6.03 7.08
N GLY A 334 -2.22 -5.36 6.00
CA GLY A 334 -2.95 -5.32 4.74
C GLY A 334 -2.43 -4.22 3.82
N GLY A 335 -3.06 -4.09 2.66
CA GLY A 335 -2.77 -3.02 1.69
C GLY A 335 -3.93 -2.03 1.54
N LEU A 336 -3.62 -0.76 1.33
CA LEU A 336 -4.55 0.36 1.12
C LEU A 336 -4.22 1.05 -0.22
N TYR A 337 -5.19 1.10 -1.13
CA TYR A 337 -5.01 1.58 -2.51
C TYR A 337 -6.22 2.35 -3.04
N GLY A 338 -6.01 3.07 -4.15
CA GLY A 338 -7.03 3.82 -4.90
C GLY A 338 -7.07 3.41 -6.37
N HIS A 339 -6.94 4.39 -7.28
CA HIS A 339 -6.76 4.26 -8.73
C HIS A 339 -7.97 3.72 -9.51
N MET A 340 -8.60 2.65 -9.01
CA MET A 340 -9.67 1.96 -9.74
C MET A 340 -10.99 2.73 -9.70
N ASN A 341 -11.10 3.71 -8.79
CA ASN A 341 -12.28 4.52 -8.56
C ASN A 341 -13.52 3.68 -8.19
N ILE A 342 -13.32 2.50 -7.59
CA ILE A 342 -14.39 1.57 -7.20
C ILE A 342 -14.07 0.92 -5.86
N ASP A 343 -15.09 0.68 -5.04
CA ASP A 343 -14.94 0.07 -3.73
C ASP A 343 -14.95 -1.46 -3.81
N HIS A 344 -13.80 -2.09 -3.57
CA HIS A 344 -13.69 -3.55 -3.46
C HIS A 344 -12.41 -3.98 -2.73
N PHE A 345 -12.22 -5.30 -2.61
CA PHE A 345 -11.04 -5.89 -1.99
C PHE A 345 -10.47 -7.02 -2.86
N VAL A 346 -9.17 -7.28 -2.71
CA VAL A 346 -8.41 -8.21 -3.53
C VAL A 346 -7.84 -9.34 -2.66
N PRO A 347 -8.35 -10.57 -2.77
CA PRO A 347 -7.73 -11.73 -2.14
C PRO A 347 -6.49 -12.14 -2.93
N LEU A 348 -5.35 -12.23 -2.25
CA LEU A 348 -4.05 -12.54 -2.85
C LEU A 348 -3.60 -13.94 -2.43
N ASP A 349 -3.56 -14.89 -3.37
CA ASP A 349 -3.26 -16.30 -3.11
C ASP A 349 -1.76 -16.58 -3.18
N SER A 350 -1.13 -16.85 -2.03
CA SER A 350 0.31 -17.14 -1.97
C SER A 350 0.69 -18.44 -2.66
N LYS A 351 -0.14 -19.49 -2.61
CA LYS A 351 0.15 -20.75 -3.29
C LYS A 351 0.24 -20.55 -4.79
N MET A 352 -0.71 -19.80 -5.35
CA MET A 352 -0.72 -19.44 -6.76
C MET A 352 0.52 -18.63 -7.17
N ALA A 353 0.96 -17.67 -6.34
CA ALA A 353 2.18 -16.91 -6.60
C ALA A 353 3.43 -17.80 -6.57
N TYR A 354 3.55 -18.70 -5.58
CA TYR A 354 4.68 -19.63 -5.49
C TYR A 354 4.70 -20.65 -6.62
N GLU A 355 3.55 -21.20 -7.03
CA GLU A 355 3.47 -22.11 -8.19
C GLU A 355 3.91 -21.43 -9.49
N SER A 356 3.48 -20.18 -9.70
CA SER A 356 3.93 -19.36 -10.83
C SER A 356 5.44 -19.08 -10.77
N PHE A 357 5.97 -18.79 -9.57
CA PHE A 357 7.40 -18.59 -9.34
C PHE A 357 8.22 -19.84 -9.66
N GLU A 358 7.81 -20.99 -9.12
CA GLU A 358 8.45 -22.29 -9.31
C GLU A 358 8.42 -22.71 -10.78
N SER A 359 7.28 -22.52 -11.46
CA SER A 359 7.14 -22.81 -12.89
C SER A 359 8.12 -22.01 -13.75
N LYS A 360 8.25 -20.70 -13.48
CA LYS A 360 9.20 -19.83 -14.19
C LYS A 360 10.64 -20.27 -13.98
N PHE A 361 11.03 -20.53 -12.72
CA PHE A 361 12.42 -20.71 -12.33
C PHE A 361 12.90 -22.17 -12.25
N LYS A 362 12.05 -23.13 -12.65
CA LYS A 362 12.32 -24.59 -12.60
C LYS A 362 13.64 -25.04 -13.22
N GLU A 363 14.17 -24.31 -14.20
CA GLU A 363 15.43 -24.70 -14.88
C GLU A 363 16.69 -24.36 -14.06
N ILE A 364 16.62 -23.34 -13.20
CA ILE A 364 17.76 -22.89 -12.38
C ILE A 364 17.59 -23.25 -10.90
N MET A 365 16.37 -23.56 -10.46
CA MET A 365 16.11 -24.07 -9.11
C MET A 365 16.49 -25.55 -8.97
N ARG A 366 16.97 -25.93 -7.78
CA ARG A 366 16.94 -27.33 -7.34
C ARG A 366 15.57 -27.59 -6.69
N GLN A 367 14.99 -28.76 -6.96
CA GLN A 367 13.62 -29.12 -6.53
C GLN A 367 13.35 -28.91 -5.03
N ASP A 368 14.36 -29.06 -4.16
CA ASP A 368 14.19 -29.01 -2.71
C ASP A 368 14.37 -27.61 -2.10
N ASP A 369 14.92 -26.62 -2.82
CA ASP A 369 15.33 -25.34 -2.23
C ASP A 369 14.11 -24.42 -1.92
N PHE A 370 12.98 -24.61 -2.60
CA PHE A 370 11.84 -23.68 -2.52
C PHE A 370 10.46 -24.27 -2.31
N LYS A 371 10.31 -25.60 -2.19
CA LYS A 371 8.98 -26.24 -1.99
C LYS A 371 8.27 -25.64 -0.77
N THR A 372 7.27 -24.79 -1.01
CA THR A 372 6.60 -23.98 0.04
C THR A 372 5.24 -24.56 0.39
N PHE A 373 4.57 -25.17 -0.59
CA PHE A 373 3.30 -25.87 -0.41
C PHE A 373 3.46 -27.34 -0.77
N GLU A 374 2.67 -28.21 -0.12
CA GLU A 374 2.56 -29.61 -0.54
C GLU A 374 1.76 -29.69 -1.85
N GLU A 375 2.14 -30.65 -2.70
CA GLU A 375 1.39 -30.99 -3.90
C GLU A 375 0.03 -31.57 -3.47
N ASP A 376 -1.06 -30.91 -3.88
CA ASP A 376 -2.41 -31.37 -3.60
C ASP A 376 -2.92 -32.20 -4.79
N ASP A 377 -3.40 -33.43 -4.54
CA ASP A 377 -3.89 -34.39 -5.55
C ASP A 377 -5.24 -34.03 -6.21
N GLU A 378 -5.81 -32.83 -5.98
CA GLU A 378 -7.17 -32.50 -6.41
C GLU A 378 -7.32 -31.18 -7.19
N GLY A 379 -7.57 -31.33 -8.50
CA GLY A 379 -8.19 -30.36 -9.42
C GLY A 379 -7.23 -29.29 -10.00
N GLU A 380 -7.48 -28.87 -11.24
CA GLU A 380 -6.79 -27.70 -11.83
C GLU A 380 -7.17 -26.43 -11.04
N ASP A 381 -6.34 -26.04 -10.08
CA ASP A 381 -6.39 -24.71 -9.50
C ASP A 381 -6.15 -23.66 -10.60
N VAL A 382 -6.86 -22.52 -10.54
CA VAL A 382 -6.61 -21.40 -11.45
C VAL A 382 -5.20 -20.89 -11.18
N THR A 383 -4.36 -20.86 -12.23
CA THR A 383 -2.98 -20.35 -12.13
C THR A 383 -2.94 -18.84 -12.25
N LEU A 384 -1.82 -18.22 -11.84
CA LEU A 384 -1.65 -16.77 -11.98
C LEU A 384 -1.74 -16.34 -13.46
N GLU A 385 -1.15 -17.12 -14.36
CA GLU A 385 -1.15 -16.85 -15.80
C GLU A 385 -2.58 -16.88 -16.38
N LYS A 386 -3.41 -17.86 -15.97
CA LYS A 386 -4.84 -17.92 -16.35
C LYS A 386 -5.62 -16.69 -15.83
N LEU A 387 -5.24 -16.11 -14.69
CA LEU A 387 -5.84 -14.84 -14.24
C LEU A 387 -5.47 -13.68 -15.16
N TYR A 388 -4.20 -13.58 -15.59
CA TYR A 388 -3.76 -12.54 -16.53
C TYR A 388 -4.50 -12.65 -17.87
N GLU A 389 -4.72 -13.86 -18.37
CA GLU A 389 -5.54 -14.12 -19.55
C GLU A 389 -6.99 -13.63 -19.35
N ALA A 390 -7.61 -13.94 -18.22
CA ALA A 390 -8.99 -13.54 -17.93
C ALA A 390 -9.19 -12.02 -17.82
N PHE A 391 -8.16 -11.28 -17.39
CA PHE A 391 -8.18 -9.81 -17.37
C PHE A 391 -7.68 -9.18 -18.68
N ASN A 392 -7.46 -9.98 -19.74
CA ASN A 392 -6.94 -9.55 -21.04
C ASN A 392 -5.64 -8.73 -20.91
N SER A 393 -4.75 -9.13 -20.00
CA SER A 393 -3.49 -8.43 -19.79
C SER A 393 -2.54 -8.69 -20.96
N SER A 394 -1.75 -7.68 -21.33
CA SER A 394 -0.76 -7.72 -22.41
C SER A 394 0.43 -8.65 -22.08
N ILE A 395 0.66 -8.92 -20.79
CA ILE A 395 1.75 -9.75 -20.27
C ILE A 395 1.21 -11.16 -19.98
N GLN A 396 1.16 -12.02 -20.99
CA GLN A 396 0.57 -13.37 -20.88
C GLN A 396 1.60 -14.46 -20.60
N HIS A 397 2.87 -14.22 -20.93
CA HIS A 397 3.93 -15.21 -20.79
C HIS A 397 5.19 -14.60 -20.18
N ASP A 398 5.62 -15.18 -19.05
CA ASP A 398 6.80 -14.78 -18.31
C ASP A 398 7.74 -15.99 -18.18
N SER A 399 8.89 -15.94 -18.88
CA SER A 399 9.88 -17.03 -18.90
C SER A 399 11.29 -16.51 -18.64
N ILE A 400 12.20 -17.36 -18.14
CA ILE A 400 13.62 -16.98 -17.94
C ILE A 400 14.32 -16.70 -19.29
N LYS A 401 13.90 -17.40 -20.35
CA LYS A 401 14.63 -17.50 -21.62
C LYS A 401 14.24 -16.45 -22.65
N GLU A 402 13.05 -15.86 -22.53
CA GLU A 402 12.56 -14.91 -23.51
C GLU A 402 13.07 -13.50 -23.21
N ALA A 403 13.54 -12.81 -24.25
CA ALA A 403 13.56 -11.36 -24.25
C ALA A 403 12.11 -10.86 -24.11
N PRO A 404 11.88 -9.69 -23.48
CA PRO A 404 10.53 -9.14 -23.37
C PRO A 404 9.87 -9.17 -24.75
N GLY A 405 8.72 -9.84 -24.85
CA GLY A 405 7.91 -9.80 -26.06
C GLY A 405 7.63 -8.35 -26.44
N VAL A 406 7.34 -8.10 -27.71
CA VAL A 406 6.92 -6.76 -28.16
C VAL A 406 5.71 -6.35 -27.32
N PHE A 407 5.91 -5.37 -26.43
CA PHE A 407 4.83 -4.79 -25.64
C PHE A 407 3.81 -4.17 -26.61
N ASP A 408 2.62 -4.76 -26.65
CA ASP A 408 1.51 -4.23 -27.41
C ASP A 408 0.82 -3.14 -26.58
N PHE A 409 1.36 -1.92 -26.66
CA PHE A 409 0.79 -0.74 -26.01
C PHE A 409 -0.67 -0.49 -26.42
N SER A 410 -1.14 -1.01 -27.56
CA SER A 410 -2.52 -0.78 -28.01
C SER A 410 -3.57 -1.39 -27.08
N LYS A 411 -3.21 -2.41 -26.30
CA LYS A 411 -4.09 -3.03 -25.29
C LYS A 411 -4.13 -2.29 -23.95
N ASP A 412 -3.15 -1.44 -23.69
CA ASP A 412 -3.01 -0.68 -22.44
C ASP A 412 -3.26 0.83 -22.64
N ILE A 413 -3.57 1.28 -23.87
CA ILE A 413 -4.10 2.63 -24.14
C ILE A 413 -5.58 2.66 -23.74
N HIS A 414 -5.87 3.33 -22.63
CA HIS A 414 -7.23 3.66 -22.22
C HIS A 414 -7.48 5.14 -22.44
N VAL A 415 -8.71 5.50 -22.83
CA VAL A 415 -9.12 6.91 -22.82
C VAL A 415 -9.13 7.36 -21.36
N GLU A 416 -8.23 8.26 -21.01
CA GLU A 416 -8.13 8.86 -19.69
C GLU A 416 -9.31 9.81 -19.48
N ALA A 417 -10.03 9.66 -18.37
CA ALA A 417 -11.29 10.35 -18.07
C ALA A 417 -12.41 10.19 -19.13
N GLY A 418 -13.64 10.51 -18.71
CA GLY A 418 -14.87 10.24 -19.47
C GLY A 418 -15.80 9.27 -18.75
N VAL A 419 -16.96 9.01 -19.36
CA VAL A 419 -18.00 8.14 -18.79
C VAL A 419 -17.39 6.77 -18.46
N PRO A 420 -17.47 6.27 -17.22
CA PRO A 420 -16.90 4.99 -16.85
C PRO A 420 -17.56 3.85 -17.66
N LYS A 421 -16.75 2.97 -18.26
CA LYS A 421 -17.22 1.81 -19.04
C LYS A 421 -16.61 0.50 -18.56
N GLY A 422 -17.34 -0.60 -18.72
CA GLY A 422 -16.87 -1.96 -18.46
C GLY A 422 -16.55 -2.27 -16.99
N LYS A 423 -16.90 -1.39 -16.04
CA LYS A 423 -16.59 -1.62 -14.61
C LYS A 423 -17.45 -2.74 -14.01
N VAL A 424 -18.69 -2.93 -14.49
CA VAL A 424 -19.53 -4.08 -14.10
C VAL A 424 -18.90 -5.38 -14.58
N ASP A 425 -18.43 -5.43 -15.83
CA ASP A 425 -17.78 -6.61 -16.40
C ASP A 425 -16.46 -6.93 -15.71
N TYR A 426 -15.66 -5.91 -15.38
CA TYR A 426 -14.49 -6.07 -14.52
C TYR A 426 -14.86 -6.77 -13.20
N MET A 427 -15.92 -6.31 -12.52
CA MET A 427 -16.36 -6.91 -11.27
C MET A 427 -16.95 -8.32 -11.44
N ASN A 428 -17.60 -8.61 -12.56
CA ASN A 428 -18.07 -9.96 -12.89
C ASN A 428 -16.88 -10.90 -13.12
N THR A 429 -15.89 -10.50 -13.92
CA THR A 429 -14.63 -11.25 -14.09
C THR A 429 -13.97 -11.49 -12.74
N PHE A 430 -13.89 -10.46 -11.87
CA PHE A 430 -13.35 -10.60 -10.53
C PHE A 430 -14.12 -11.59 -9.66
N ARG A 431 -15.46 -11.53 -9.72
CA ARG A 431 -16.35 -12.48 -9.02
C ARG A 431 -16.08 -13.91 -9.46
N GLU A 432 -15.88 -14.09 -10.76
CA GLU A 432 -15.68 -15.37 -11.38
C GLU A 432 -14.30 -15.95 -11.11
N THR A 433 -13.22 -15.18 -11.25
CA THR A 433 -11.85 -15.71 -11.21
C THR A 433 -11.19 -15.59 -9.85
N MET A 434 -11.59 -14.61 -9.03
CA MET A 434 -10.99 -14.35 -7.72
C MET A 434 -11.92 -14.83 -6.61
N TYR A 435 -13.16 -14.32 -6.53
CA TYR A 435 -14.06 -14.62 -5.41
C TYR A 435 -14.61 -16.05 -5.41
N ALA A 436 -15.03 -16.57 -6.56
CA ALA A 436 -15.57 -17.93 -6.68
C ALA A 436 -14.50 -19.00 -6.41
N ASP A 437 -13.23 -18.68 -6.69
CA ASP A 437 -12.11 -19.61 -6.58
C ASP A 437 -11.36 -19.54 -5.23
N ILE A 438 -11.78 -18.65 -4.31
CA ILE A 438 -11.32 -18.66 -2.92
C ILE A 438 -11.50 -20.06 -2.32
N LYS A 439 -10.41 -20.61 -1.80
CA LYS A 439 -10.42 -21.96 -1.23
C LYS A 439 -11.27 -22.03 0.04
N ARG A 440 -11.71 -23.24 0.38
CA ARG A 440 -12.40 -23.51 1.65
C ARG A 440 -11.36 -23.65 2.77
N SER A 441 -11.80 -23.50 4.02
CA SER A 441 -10.95 -23.50 5.22
C SER A 441 -9.87 -24.58 5.25
N LYS A 442 -10.15 -25.82 4.81
CA LYS A 442 -9.16 -26.91 4.75
C LYS A 442 -7.90 -26.58 3.92
N LYS A 443 -8.03 -25.76 2.88
CA LYS A 443 -6.96 -25.39 1.93
C LYS A 443 -6.43 -23.97 2.12
N CYS A 444 -6.98 -23.17 3.05
CA CYS A 444 -6.54 -21.80 3.30
C CYS A 444 -5.49 -21.68 4.42
N GLY A 445 -5.25 -22.76 5.18
CA GLY A 445 -4.55 -22.67 6.46
C GLY A 445 -5.53 -22.45 7.62
N LYS A 446 -5.04 -22.57 8.86
CA LYS A 446 -5.88 -22.56 10.07
C LYS A 446 -6.60 -21.23 10.28
N LEU A 447 -5.92 -20.12 9.99
CA LEU A 447 -6.40 -18.75 10.09
C LEU A 447 -6.44 -18.06 8.72
N SER A 448 -6.55 -18.87 7.66
CA SER A 448 -6.51 -18.40 6.26
C SER A 448 -5.19 -17.77 5.82
N GLU A 449 -4.07 -18.16 6.43
CA GLU A 449 -2.71 -17.64 6.19
C GLU A 449 -2.14 -17.89 4.78
N ARG A 450 -2.82 -18.68 3.94
CA ARG A 450 -2.54 -18.78 2.50
C ARG A 450 -2.82 -17.46 1.77
N TYR A 451 -3.72 -16.63 2.27
CA TYR A 451 -4.14 -15.41 1.60
C TYR A 451 -3.68 -14.17 2.34
N SER A 452 -3.46 -13.09 1.59
CA SER A 452 -3.48 -11.72 2.12
C SER A 452 -4.59 -10.91 1.42
N VAL A 453 -4.90 -9.71 1.93
CA VAL A 453 -5.97 -8.86 1.38
C VAL A 453 -5.44 -7.45 1.14
N ALA A 454 -5.67 -6.95 -0.07
CA ALA A 454 -5.50 -5.54 -0.42
C ALA A 454 -6.87 -4.88 -0.59
N HIS A 455 -6.99 -3.61 -0.21
CA HIS A 455 -8.25 -2.87 -0.24
C HIS A 455 -8.16 -1.73 -1.23
N VAL A 456 -9.19 -1.58 -2.05
CA VAL A 456 -9.31 -0.51 -3.04
C VAL A 456 -10.44 0.40 -2.59
N SER A 457 -10.12 1.66 -2.37
CA SER A 457 -11.07 2.65 -1.89
C SER A 457 -11.82 3.33 -3.04
N ALA A 458 -13.03 3.76 -2.72
CA ALA A 458 -13.73 4.81 -3.43
C ALA A 458 -12.91 6.11 -3.46
N SER A 459 -13.16 6.92 -4.47
CA SER A 459 -12.41 8.13 -4.80
C SER A 459 -13.26 9.39 -4.64
N VAL A 460 -12.61 10.56 -4.55
CA VAL A 460 -13.30 11.86 -4.43
C VAL A 460 -13.72 12.41 -5.79
N VAL A 461 -12.96 12.13 -6.85
CA VAL A 461 -13.34 12.49 -8.23
C VAL A 461 -14.71 11.89 -8.58
N PRO A 462 -15.60 12.64 -9.26
CA PRO A 462 -16.97 12.21 -9.52
C PRO A 462 -17.09 11.17 -10.66
N THR A 463 -16.19 10.17 -10.69
CA THR A 463 -16.39 8.98 -11.55
C THR A 463 -17.68 8.26 -11.15
N PHE A 464 -17.89 8.13 -9.84
CA PHE A 464 -19.18 7.81 -9.20
C PHE A 464 -19.49 8.92 -8.20
N ASN A 465 -20.36 8.70 -7.21
CA ASN A 465 -20.43 9.66 -6.11
C ASN A 465 -19.09 9.69 -5.35
N PRO A 466 -18.62 10.87 -4.91
CA PRO A 466 -17.41 11.01 -4.12
C PRO A 466 -17.51 10.18 -2.83
N GLY A 467 -16.46 9.43 -2.51
CA GLY A 467 -16.41 8.54 -1.37
C GLY A 467 -15.12 8.64 -0.57
N LEU A 468 -15.23 8.41 0.75
CA LEU A 468 -14.11 8.32 1.68
C LEU A 468 -14.44 7.31 2.79
N ARG A 469 -13.43 6.73 3.46
CA ARG A 469 -13.69 5.78 4.55
C ARG A 469 -12.82 5.96 5.77
N VAL A 470 -13.40 5.67 6.93
CA VAL A 470 -12.72 5.65 8.23
C VAL A 470 -12.62 4.22 8.73
N TRP A 471 -11.40 3.76 8.93
CA TRP A 471 -11.08 2.46 9.50
C TRP A 471 -11.04 2.54 11.02
N GLU A 472 -11.53 1.50 11.70
CA GLU A 472 -11.39 1.32 13.14
C GLU A 472 -10.52 0.09 13.41
N TYR A 473 -9.58 0.21 14.35
CA TYR A 473 -8.64 -0.85 14.70
C TYR A 473 -8.50 -1.02 16.22
N ASN A 474 -8.07 -2.23 16.59
CA ASN A 474 -7.94 -2.60 17.98
C ASN A 474 -6.78 -1.84 18.65
N ILE A 475 -7.07 -1.12 19.73
CA ILE A 475 -6.10 -0.44 20.59
C ILE A 475 -6.09 -1.02 22.02
N THR A 476 -6.81 -2.13 22.23
CA THR A 476 -6.76 -2.88 23.48
C THR A 476 -5.32 -3.35 23.70
N ASP A 477 -4.83 -3.26 24.94
CA ASP A 477 -3.47 -3.62 25.34
C ASP A 477 -2.34 -2.71 24.82
N LEU A 478 -2.66 -1.56 24.21
CA LEU A 478 -1.64 -0.57 23.82
C LEU A 478 -0.72 -0.17 24.99
N HIS A 479 -1.26 -0.20 26.22
CA HIS A 479 -0.57 0.13 27.46
C HIS A 479 0.42 -0.93 27.97
N ASN A 480 0.38 -2.15 27.42
CA ASN A 480 1.18 -3.28 27.90
C ASN A 480 2.51 -3.46 27.16
N ILE A 481 2.84 -2.55 26.24
CA ILE A 481 3.99 -2.73 25.34
C ILE A 481 5.26 -2.15 25.96
N LYS A 482 6.32 -2.97 25.95
CA LYS A 482 7.67 -2.58 26.31
C LYS A 482 8.43 -2.16 25.06
N MET A 483 8.90 -0.91 25.05
CA MET A 483 9.84 -0.41 24.06
C MET A 483 11.21 -1.02 24.32
N ASN A 484 11.70 -1.84 23.40
CA ASN A 484 13.09 -2.30 23.41
C ASN A 484 13.96 -1.29 22.66
N ASP A 485 15.19 -1.09 23.13
CA ASP A 485 16.15 -0.26 22.41
C ASP A 485 16.72 -1.04 21.22
N PHE A 486 16.34 -0.60 20.02
CA PHE A 486 16.72 -1.21 18.75
C PHE A 486 17.69 -0.33 17.94
N GLY A 487 18.16 0.79 18.51
CA GLY A 487 18.96 1.80 17.80
C GLY A 487 18.11 2.76 16.96
N THR A 488 18.73 3.84 16.50
CA THR A 488 18.06 4.94 15.78
C THR A 488 17.78 4.59 14.31
N TRP A 489 16.74 5.23 13.75
CA TRP A 489 16.45 5.13 12.32
C TRP A 489 17.57 5.71 11.44
N ASP A 490 18.30 6.72 11.90
CA ASP A 490 19.47 7.26 11.19
C ASP A 490 20.54 6.20 10.92
N SER A 491 20.89 5.40 11.94
CA SER A 491 21.88 4.34 11.79
C SER A 491 21.39 3.22 10.85
N PHE A 492 20.10 2.86 10.97
CA PHE A 492 19.48 1.88 10.09
C PHE A 492 19.51 2.34 8.63
N PHE A 493 19.00 3.53 8.33
CA PHE A 493 18.89 4.00 6.95
C PHE A 493 20.24 4.32 6.30
N SER A 494 21.21 4.81 7.07
CA SER A 494 22.60 4.94 6.60
C SER A 494 23.17 3.58 6.15
N SER A 495 22.82 2.51 6.86
CA SER A 495 23.24 1.15 6.50
C SER A 495 22.50 0.62 5.28
N VAL A 496 21.19 0.89 5.18
CA VAL A 496 20.37 0.50 4.02
C VAL A 496 20.88 1.16 2.75
N ASP A 497 21.20 2.45 2.79
CA ASP A 497 21.77 3.19 1.65
C ASP A 497 23.05 2.53 1.13
N TYR A 498 23.99 2.24 2.04
CA TYR A 498 25.23 1.55 1.69
C TYR A 498 24.97 0.15 1.09
N LEU A 499 24.02 -0.60 1.65
CA LEU A 499 23.68 -1.94 1.18
C LEU A 499 22.99 -1.95 -0.19
N LEU A 500 22.22 -0.91 -0.51
CA LEU A 500 21.57 -0.77 -1.82
C LEU A 500 22.57 -0.36 -2.91
N GLU A 501 23.58 0.46 -2.57
CA GLU A 501 24.63 0.90 -3.51
C GLU A 501 25.67 -0.18 -3.83
N LYS A 502 25.95 -1.09 -2.88
CA LYS A 502 26.98 -2.12 -3.04
C LYS A 502 26.55 -3.35 -3.88
N ASP A 503 25.27 -3.50 -4.20
CA ASP A 503 24.77 -4.72 -4.88
C ASP A 503 25.11 -4.74 -6.38
N ASP A 504 26.33 -5.19 -6.70
CA ASP A 504 26.94 -5.23 -8.04
C ASP A 504 27.12 -6.65 -8.62
N GLY A 505 26.50 -7.68 -8.03
CA GLY A 505 26.63 -9.06 -8.51
C GLY A 505 25.97 -9.33 -9.87
N ALA A 506 26.33 -10.43 -10.53
CA ALA A 506 25.76 -10.88 -11.80
C ALA A 506 24.21 -10.99 -11.78
N ASP A 507 23.57 -10.78 -12.93
CA ASP A 507 22.14 -10.90 -13.15
C ASP A 507 21.85 -12.23 -13.88
N TYR A 508 20.90 -13.04 -13.38
CA TYR A 508 20.57 -14.32 -14.02
C TYR A 508 19.83 -14.18 -15.36
N HIS A 509 19.41 -12.95 -15.71
CA HIS A 509 18.92 -12.58 -17.03
C HIS A 509 20.03 -12.20 -18.03
N ASP A 510 21.30 -12.14 -17.60
CA ASP A 510 22.41 -11.90 -18.52
C ASP A 510 22.54 -13.06 -19.52
N SER A 511 22.55 -12.72 -20.81
CA SER A 511 22.69 -13.69 -21.90
C SER A 511 24.10 -14.28 -21.99
N PHE A 512 25.10 -13.61 -21.41
CA PHE A 512 26.49 -14.06 -21.38
C PHE A 512 26.86 -14.82 -20.09
N ALA A 513 25.99 -14.85 -19.08
CA ALA A 513 26.23 -15.56 -17.82
C ALA A 513 26.13 -17.08 -18.00
N THR A 514 27.05 -17.83 -17.40
CA THR A 514 27.00 -19.31 -17.40
C THR A 514 25.84 -19.81 -16.54
N PHE A 515 25.44 -21.07 -16.72
CA PHE A 515 24.41 -21.68 -15.86
C PHE A 515 24.74 -21.58 -14.36
N ASN A 516 26.01 -21.82 -13.99
CA ASN A 516 26.44 -21.69 -12.59
C ASN A 516 26.35 -20.25 -12.09
N ASP A 517 26.72 -19.27 -12.92
CA ASP A 517 26.56 -17.84 -12.57
C ASP A 517 25.10 -17.48 -12.34
N LYS A 518 24.18 -18.01 -13.17
CA LYS A 518 22.73 -17.79 -13.03
C LYS A 518 22.18 -18.39 -11.73
N VAL A 519 22.59 -19.62 -11.40
CA VAL A 519 22.21 -20.27 -10.13
C VAL A 519 22.75 -19.48 -8.92
N ASP A 520 24.00 -19.02 -8.99
CA ASP A 520 24.61 -18.23 -7.91
C ASP A 520 23.98 -16.85 -7.76
N ALA A 521 23.62 -16.18 -8.87
CA ALA A 521 22.90 -14.93 -8.87
C ALA A 521 21.51 -15.10 -8.24
N PHE A 522 20.77 -16.13 -8.65
CA PHE A 522 19.45 -16.45 -8.11
C PHE A 522 19.49 -16.69 -6.60
N LYS A 523 20.45 -17.47 -6.10
CA LYS A 523 20.61 -17.73 -4.64
C LYS A 523 20.94 -16.48 -3.83
N LYS A 524 21.49 -15.45 -4.46
CA LYS A 524 21.85 -14.17 -3.82
C LYS A 524 20.79 -13.09 -4.00
N ASP A 525 19.72 -13.37 -4.74
CA ASP A 525 18.64 -12.42 -4.97
C ASP A 525 17.89 -12.15 -3.66
N LYS A 526 18.03 -10.91 -3.16
CA LYS A 526 17.41 -10.45 -1.92
C LYS A 526 15.99 -9.92 -2.11
N THR A 527 15.49 -9.90 -3.34
CA THR A 527 14.10 -9.54 -3.66
C THR A 527 13.15 -10.72 -3.51
N ILE A 528 13.67 -11.94 -3.34
CA ILE A 528 12.90 -13.11 -2.94
C ILE A 528 12.83 -13.12 -1.40
N PRO A 529 11.63 -13.10 -0.79
CA PRO A 529 11.52 -13.09 0.66
C PRO A 529 12.01 -14.40 1.28
N PRO A 530 12.72 -14.35 2.42
CA PRO A 530 12.98 -15.56 3.20
C PRO A 530 11.69 -16.08 3.82
N LYS A 531 11.56 -17.40 3.95
CA LYS A 531 10.41 -18.03 4.63
C LYS A 531 10.25 -17.50 6.05
N MET A 532 9.01 -17.23 6.43
CA MET A 532 8.64 -16.88 7.80
C MET A 532 9.05 -18.01 8.75
N PRO A 533 9.79 -17.73 9.84
CA PRO A 533 10.09 -18.72 10.87
C PRO A 533 8.81 -19.36 11.43
N LYS A 534 8.81 -20.69 11.57
CA LYS A 534 7.62 -21.48 11.96
C LYS A 534 7.12 -21.21 13.39
N ASP A 535 7.98 -20.67 14.24
CA ASP A 535 7.74 -20.37 15.65
C ASP A 535 7.12 -18.97 15.86
N LEU A 536 7.13 -18.11 14.84
CA LEU A 536 6.52 -16.79 14.94
C LEU A 536 4.99 -16.87 14.83
N PRO A 537 4.24 -16.11 15.67
CA PRO A 537 2.80 -16.02 15.56
C PRO A 537 2.39 -15.20 14.33
N LEU A 538 1.15 -15.40 13.86
CA LEU A 538 0.56 -14.56 12.82
C LEU A 538 0.24 -13.16 13.35
N GLY A 539 0.19 -12.21 12.43
CA GLY A 539 -0.03 -10.80 12.73
C GLY A 539 -1.51 -10.43 12.86
N PRO A 540 -1.79 -9.13 13.10
CA PRO A 540 -3.12 -8.63 13.39
C PRO A 540 -4.14 -8.80 12.26
N ALA A 541 -3.69 -9.07 11.02
CA ALA A 541 -4.57 -9.38 9.91
C ALA A 541 -5.27 -10.75 10.06
N TYR A 542 -4.70 -11.67 10.87
CA TYR A 542 -5.13 -13.07 10.93
C TYR A 542 -5.62 -13.48 12.31
N ASP A 543 -4.91 -13.03 13.35
CA ASP A 543 -5.24 -13.34 14.74
C ASP A 543 -5.55 -12.07 15.51
N LYS A 544 -6.63 -12.12 16.31
CA LYS A 544 -7.17 -10.95 17.02
C LYS A 544 -6.22 -10.53 18.14
N GLN A 545 -5.54 -9.42 17.89
CA GLN A 545 -4.59 -8.80 18.80
C GLN A 545 -4.61 -7.28 18.62
N LEU A 546 -3.71 -6.56 19.30
CA LEU A 546 -3.50 -5.14 19.08
C LEU A 546 -3.27 -4.85 17.57
N PHE A 547 -3.87 -3.76 17.08
CA PHE A 547 -3.88 -3.31 15.68
C PHE A 547 -4.71 -4.15 14.71
N THR A 548 -5.46 -5.13 15.19
CA THR A 548 -6.41 -5.87 14.34
C THR A 548 -7.44 -4.92 13.77
N PRO A 549 -7.66 -4.90 12.45
CA PRO A 549 -8.73 -4.12 11.84
C PRO A 549 -10.10 -4.64 12.30
N GLU A 550 -10.94 -3.78 12.87
CA GLU A 550 -12.21 -4.15 13.50
C GLU A 550 -13.40 -3.93 12.55
N ARG A 551 -13.45 -2.76 11.90
CA ARG A 551 -14.48 -2.39 10.91
C ARG A 551 -14.03 -1.16 10.12
N TYR A 552 -14.77 -0.80 9.09
CA TYR A 552 -14.70 0.55 8.56
C TYR A 552 -16.10 1.09 8.26
N VAL A 553 -16.16 2.41 8.16
CA VAL A 553 -17.32 3.18 7.76
C VAL A 553 -17.01 3.85 6.42
N GLN A 554 -17.79 3.54 5.40
CA GLN A 554 -17.73 4.20 4.09
C GLN A 554 -18.77 5.33 4.07
N TYR A 555 -18.32 6.51 3.68
CA TYR A 555 -19.17 7.67 3.45
C TYR A 555 -19.23 7.97 1.97
N PHE A 556 -20.32 8.61 1.55
CA PHE A 556 -20.47 9.12 0.21
C PHE A 556 -21.13 10.50 0.19
N LEU A 557 -20.93 11.22 -0.89
CA LEU A 557 -21.54 12.51 -1.14
C LEU A 557 -22.60 12.38 -2.24
N ASP A 558 -23.88 12.62 -1.91
CA ASP A 558 -24.99 12.57 -2.86
C ASP A 558 -24.99 13.81 -3.76
N LEU A 559 -24.24 13.73 -4.87
CA LEU A 559 -24.08 14.85 -5.80
C LEU A 559 -25.41 15.30 -6.40
N GLU A 560 -26.27 14.36 -6.79
CA GLU A 560 -27.59 14.66 -7.36
C GLU A 560 -28.42 15.51 -6.37
N GLY A 561 -28.56 15.03 -5.14
CA GLY A 561 -29.32 15.74 -4.11
C GLY A 561 -28.75 17.12 -3.76
N ILE A 562 -27.42 17.27 -3.75
CA ILE A 562 -26.75 18.55 -3.45
C ILE A 562 -26.91 19.55 -4.61
N ASN A 563 -26.67 19.10 -5.84
CA ASN A 563 -26.74 19.97 -7.02
C ASN A 563 -28.17 20.45 -7.31
N GLU A 564 -29.19 19.62 -7.02
CA GLU A 564 -30.59 20.03 -7.09
C GLU A 564 -31.04 20.94 -5.91
N GLY A 565 -30.16 21.18 -4.93
CA GLY A 565 -30.47 21.96 -3.73
C GLY A 565 -31.41 21.26 -2.74
N LYS A 566 -31.63 19.95 -2.90
CA LYS A 566 -32.44 19.12 -1.98
C LYS A 566 -31.66 18.77 -0.71
N LYS A 567 -30.33 18.73 -0.79
CA LYS A 567 -29.41 18.42 0.31
C LYS A 567 -28.34 19.50 0.46
N LYS A 568 -27.74 19.58 1.65
CA LYS A 568 -26.54 20.37 1.90
C LYS A 568 -25.30 19.53 1.57
N PHE A 569 -24.16 20.19 1.33
CA PHE A 569 -22.88 19.50 1.21
C PHE A 569 -22.54 18.84 2.56
N GLU A 570 -22.75 17.53 2.65
CA GLU A 570 -22.50 16.72 3.84
C GLU A 570 -22.26 15.28 3.36
N TYR A 571 -21.16 14.67 3.80
CA TYR A 571 -20.94 13.25 3.55
C TYR A 571 -21.88 12.42 4.43
N GLU A 572 -22.62 11.52 3.79
CA GLU A 572 -23.58 10.63 4.43
C GLU A 572 -22.97 9.24 4.64
N LEU A 573 -23.44 8.53 5.66
CA LEU A 573 -23.09 7.12 5.86
C LEU A 573 -23.65 6.28 4.69
N GLU A 574 -22.77 5.68 3.90
CA GLU A 574 -23.18 4.73 2.87
C GLU A 574 -23.40 3.35 3.52
N TYR A 575 -22.34 2.82 4.12
CA TYR A 575 -22.39 1.54 4.82
C TYR A 575 -21.25 1.39 5.83
N SER A 576 -21.40 0.40 6.70
CA SER A 576 -20.30 -0.12 7.53
C SER A 576 -20.17 -1.62 7.34
N THR A 577 -18.98 -2.16 7.52
CA THR A 577 -18.70 -3.58 7.24
C THR A 577 -19.48 -4.57 8.13
N ASP A 578 -19.90 -4.11 9.30
CA ASP A 578 -20.67 -4.86 10.30
C ASP A 578 -22.19 -4.66 10.17
N ASN A 579 -22.67 -3.89 9.18
CA ASN A 579 -24.09 -3.70 8.95
C ASN A 579 -24.79 -4.99 8.47
N ASP A 580 -26.11 -4.94 8.35
CA ASP A 580 -26.93 -6.09 7.93
C ASP A 580 -26.59 -6.62 6.52
N ALA A 581 -25.96 -5.81 5.65
CA ALA A 581 -25.59 -6.23 4.30
C ALA A 581 -24.47 -7.28 4.33
N TYR A 582 -23.39 -6.99 5.07
CA TYR A 582 -22.20 -7.85 5.09
C TYR A 582 -22.09 -8.69 6.36
N ASN A 583 -22.46 -8.12 7.51
CA ASN A 583 -22.42 -8.75 8.84
C ASN A 583 -21.02 -9.33 9.16
N MET A 584 -19.96 -8.56 8.88
CA MET A 584 -18.59 -8.93 9.21
C MET A 584 -18.32 -8.65 10.70
N LYS A 585 -17.72 -9.62 11.39
CA LYS A 585 -17.45 -9.54 12.83
C LYS A 585 -16.20 -8.73 13.16
N ASP A 586 -15.28 -8.73 12.22
CA ASP A 586 -13.99 -8.06 12.23
C ASP A 586 -13.51 -8.02 10.77
N LEU A 587 -12.34 -7.42 10.53
CA LEU A 587 -11.74 -7.33 9.21
C LEU A 587 -10.47 -8.19 9.10
N THR A 588 -10.46 -9.34 9.79
CA THR A 588 -9.40 -10.34 9.57
C THR A 588 -9.50 -10.93 8.16
N VAL A 589 -8.39 -11.46 7.65
CA VAL A 589 -8.31 -12.13 6.35
C VAL A 589 -9.39 -13.22 6.24
N ASN A 590 -9.62 -13.99 7.30
CA ASN A 590 -10.63 -15.04 7.29
C ASN A 590 -12.05 -14.51 7.03
N GLU A 591 -12.43 -13.38 7.62
CA GLU A 591 -13.75 -12.75 7.41
C GLU A 591 -13.87 -12.17 5.99
N TRP A 592 -12.82 -11.54 5.46
CA TRP A 592 -12.77 -11.11 4.05
C TRP A 592 -12.95 -12.27 3.07
N LEU A 593 -12.23 -13.39 3.28
CA LEU A 593 -12.38 -14.58 2.46
C LEU A 593 -13.77 -15.23 2.62
N HIS A 594 -14.40 -15.10 3.79
CA HIS A 594 -15.76 -15.55 3.99
C HIS A 594 -16.77 -14.72 3.18
N LEU A 595 -16.64 -13.39 3.18
CA LEU A 595 -17.43 -12.51 2.33
C LEU A 595 -17.21 -12.82 0.85
N GLY A 596 -15.95 -12.91 0.39
CA GLY A 596 -15.62 -13.25 -0.99
C GLY A 596 -16.23 -14.58 -1.44
N ARG A 597 -16.15 -15.63 -0.61
CA ARG A 597 -16.81 -16.91 -0.89
C ARG A 597 -18.33 -16.79 -1.02
N ARG A 598 -18.99 -15.94 -0.21
CA ARG A 598 -20.44 -15.70 -0.33
C ARG A 598 -20.76 -14.98 -1.63
N LEU A 599 -19.98 -13.98 -2.01
CA LEU A 599 -20.14 -13.25 -3.28
C LEU A 599 -19.97 -14.19 -4.49
N GLY A 600 -18.94 -15.03 -4.49
CA GLY A 600 -18.63 -15.98 -5.58
C GLY A 600 -19.41 -17.31 -5.55
N ALA A 601 -20.14 -17.62 -4.47
CA ALA A 601 -20.81 -18.91 -4.30
C ALA A 601 -21.76 -19.30 -5.44
N PRO A 602 -22.65 -18.40 -5.95
CA PRO A 602 -23.53 -18.74 -7.07
C PRO A 602 -22.77 -19.13 -8.35
N VAL A 603 -21.66 -18.46 -8.65
CA VAL A 603 -20.80 -18.79 -9.81
C VAL A 603 -20.17 -20.16 -9.63
N ARG A 604 -19.57 -20.40 -8.45
CA ARG A 604 -18.90 -21.67 -8.13
C ARG A 604 -19.86 -22.87 -8.22
N GLN A 605 -21.11 -22.69 -7.79
CA GLN A 605 -22.16 -23.72 -7.87
C GLN A 605 -22.52 -24.06 -9.32
N LYS A 606 -22.62 -23.06 -10.20
CA LYS A 606 -22.86 -23.26 -11.64
C LYS A 606 -21.71 -24.02 -12.30
N ARG A 607 -20.44 -23.67 -12.01
CA ARG A 607 -19.25 -24.34 -12.58
C ARG A 607 -19.16 -25.82 -12.24
N LYS A 608 -19.57 -26.21 -11.04
CA LYS A 608 -19.51 -27.60 -10.57
C LYS A 608 -20.63 -28.49 -11.13
N GLY A 609 -21.49 -27.98 -12.00
CA GLY A 609 -22.59 -28.73 -12.60
C GLY A 609 -23.46 -29.37 -11.53
N ALA A 610 -24.03 -28.56 -10.62
CA ALA A 610 -24.81 -29.10 -9.52
C ALA A 610 -25.94 -30.00 -10.04
N ASP A 611 -25.76 -31.32 -9.85
CA ASP A 611 -26.85 -32.24 -9.56
C ASP A 611 -27.76 -31.59 -8.51
N GLU A 612 -29.07 -31.63 -8.74
CA GLU A 612 -30.14 -31.00 -7.94
C GLU A 612 -30.17 -31.38 -6.44
N LYS A 613 -29.19 -32.11 -5.91
CA LYS A 613 -29.19 -32.70 -4.56
C LYS A 613 -28.39 -31.95 -3.49
N GLU A 614 -27.56 -30.97 -3.85
CA GLU A 614 -26.90 -30.05 -2.88
C GLU A 614 -27.51 -28.63 -2.95
N VAL A 615 -28.83 -28.54 -3.09
CA VAL A 615 -29.54 -27.27 -3.08
C VAL A 615 -29.61 -26.76 -1.64
N ASN A 616 -28.71 -25.84 -1.29
CA ASN A 616 -29.09 -24.74 -0.40
C ASN A 616 -30.39 -24.17 -0.97
N SER A 617 -31.50 -24.25 -0.22
CA SER A 617 -32.86 -23.94 -0.68
C SER A 617 -32.95 -22.77 -1.69
N PRO A 618 -33.92 -22.74 -2.62
CA PRO A 618 -34.09 -21.62 -3.57
C PRO A 618 -34.07 -20.23 -2.93
N LYS A 619 -34.45 -20.14 -1.65
CA LYS A 619 -34.37 -18.92 -0.83
C LYS A 619 -32.92 -18.46 -0.57
N SER A 620 -31.98 -19.39 -0.38
CA SER A 620 -30.56 -19.10 -0.17
C SER A 620 -29.88 -18.56 -1.44
N GLY A 621 -30.17 -19.12 -2.61
CA GLY A 621 -29.63 -18.62 -3.88
C GLY A 621 -30.04 -17.16 -4.14
N LYS A 622 -31.34 -16.87 -3.97
CA LYS A 622 -31.87 -15.49 -4.09
C LYS A 622 -31.20 -14.51 -3.12
N LYS A 623 -30.91 -14.93 -1.88
CA LYS A 623 -30.19 -14.10 -0.90
C LYS A 623 -28.75 -13.79 -1.32
N LEU A 624 -28.04 -14.74 -1.91
CA LEU A 624 -26.66 -14.55 -2.37
C LEU A 624 -26.59 -13.66 -3.62
N ASP A 625 -27.57 -13.74 -4.51
CA ASP A 625 -27.67 -12.82 -5.65
C ASP A 625 -28.04 -11.40 -5.20
N ALA A 626 -28.92 -11.27 -4.20
CA ALA A 626 -29.20 -9.97 -3.58
C ALA A 626 -27.95 -9.37 -2.92
N LEU A 627 -27.15 -10.19 -2.23
CA LEU A 627 -25.86 -9.76 -1.67
C LEU A 627 -24.90 -9.25 -2.75
N TRP A 628 -24.80 -9.92 -3.90
CA TRP A 628 -23.97 -9.45 -5.01
C TRP A 628 -24.45 -8.11 -5.57
N LYS A 629 -25.76 -7.94 -5.76
CA LYS A 629 -26.33 -6.67 -6.23
C LYS A 629 -26.06 -5.55 -5.24
N GLN A 630 -26.22 -5.80 -3.94
CA GLN A 630 -25.91 -4.83 -2.91
C GLN A 630 -24.41 -4.52 -2.83
N PHE A 631 -23.55 -5.52 -3.05
CA PHE A 631 -22.11 -5.31 -3.15
C PHE A 631 -21.76 -4.42 -4.35
N LEU A 632 -22.33 -4.66 -5.53
CA LEU A 632 -22.12 -3.80 -6.71
C LEU A 632 -22.60 -2.37 -6.46
N LYS A 633 -23.76 -2.20 -5.82
CA LYS A 633 -24.29 -0.89 -5.44
C LYS A 633 -23.27 -0.10 -4.61
N HIS A 634 -22.66 -0.73 -3.60
CA HIS A 634 -21.60 -0.12 -2.80
C HIS A 634 -20.28 0.03 -3.58
N THR A 635 -19.94 -0.91 -4.47
CA THR A 635 -18.74 -0.80 -5.32
C THR A 635 -18.76 0.46 -6.18
N PHE A 636 -19.95 0.91 -6.59
CA PHE A 636 -20.17 2.12 -7.38
C PHE A 636 -20.79 3.27 -6.58
N ILE A 637 -20.63 3.27 -5.25
CA ILE A 637 -20.92 4.41 -4.36
C ILE A 637 -22.34 4.98 -4.53
N ASP A 638 -23.34 4.11 -4.52
CA ASP A 638 -24.76 4.45 -4.68
C ASP A 638 -25.07 5.39 -5.89
N SER A 639 -24.29 5.27 -6.97
CA SER A 639 -24.48 6.06 -8.20
C SER A 639 -25.44 5.40 -9.19
N ASN A 640 -25.98 4.22 -8.85
CA ASN A 640 -26.85 3.39 -9.71
C ASN A 640 -26.18 2.91 -11.01
N TYR A 641 -24.87 3.03 -11.13
CA TYR A 641 -24.09 2.68 -12.33
C TYR A 641 -24.36 1.26 -12.85
N GLU A 642 -24.50 0.29 -11.95
CA GLU A 642 -24.70 -1.12 -12.29
C GLU A 642 -25.99 -1.41 -13.07
N ASN A 643 -26.92 -0.45 -13.09
CA ASN A 643 -28.21 -0.56 -13.79
C ASN A 643 -28.28 0.28 -15.08
N LEU A 644 -27.24 1.04 -15.42
CA LEU A 644 -27.25 1.97 -16.57
C LEU A 644 -26.85 1.33 -17.90
N GLY A 645 -26.45 0.06 -17.91
CA GLY A 645 -26.10 -0.66 -19.14
C GLY A 645 -24.70 -0.36 -19.70
N TYR A 646 -23.87 0.40 -18.97
CA TYR A 646 -22.45 0.64 -19.31
C TYR A 646 -21.53 -0.57 -19.08
N GLY A 647 -22.12 -1.73 -18.78
CA GLY A 647 -21.38 -2.97 -18.50
C GLY A 647 -20.77 -3.61 -19.74
N PHE A 648 -21.44 -3.51 -20.90
CA PHE A 648 -21.06 -4.23 -22.11
C PHE A 648 -20.27 -3.34 -23.10
N GLU A 649 -19.04 -3.70 -23.40
CA GLU A 649 -18.34 -3.34 -24.66
C GLU A 649 -17.71 -4.57 -25.30
#